data_AF-A0A954PII2-F1
#
_entry.id   AF-A0A954PII2-F1
#
_cell.length_a   1.000
_cell.length_b   1.000
_cell.length_c   1.000
_cell.angle_alpha   90.00
_cell.angle_beta   90.00
_cell.angle_gamma   90.00
#
_symmetry.space_group_name_H-M   'P 1'
#
loop_
_entity.id
_entity.type
_entity.pdbx_description
1 polymer ?
#
loop_
_entity_poly.entity_id
_entity_poly.type
_entity_poly.pdbx_seq_one_letter_code
_entity_poly.pdbx_strand_id
1 'polypeptide(L)'
;LPTFVRRWETYLRDAKRDKDPVFMPWHMFAELAEESFTLQAPAVCEAILRAGPWDIHPRVAAMFESPPANFIEVIDRYAQLLTLVASEAETEVEEQQESSKQSTREPAALQLREVMFGPKSPCSVPDEGIVHTETYFDTNTCTALWKLQGEVDRWLIGPELPQGDAEQPQGHADWPPGYALILEDRPTPCTPRIFLRGNILTQGDEVPRRFLQILSLTDRKPFANGSGRLELAESITDHNNPLTARVIVNRVWTQHFGSGLVTTPSDFGLRSQPPSHPKLLDWLTSWFIDHGWSLKELHKLVVTSAAFRRSSLGPADTAELARALQVDPDNRLLWRMNPRRLTFEQFRDSMLASTGELKLQTGGKPADLFDVSNSRRTLYGLVDRQFFPAVLRVFDSANPDLHVAKRNQTIVPQQALFFLNHPLVLQRARQLSAVCSDEADMNRAVVRMFGRVLQREPTEDELQDALQILGQSSGEAPTLRLTAADWTYGYGEYQDARQQVESFHQLPHFTGQSWQGGVKWPDNKLGWVQLTATGGHPGNTRATACVRRWTAPRDMTVRVDSNLRHEVAAGDGVRAFVVGSRAGLLASAKVHQSSATLNVDTIQVSRGDTIEFIVDIDRILNSDQFLWKATITELESQSATVWDSEADFPIDYVEKLGPLDQLAQILFCSNEFLFVD
;
A
#
# COMPACT_ATOMS: atom_id res chain seq x y z
N LEU A 1 -28.70 18.57 8.34
CA LEU A 1 -29.84 17.71 8.69
C LEU A 1 -29.70 16.39 7.94
N PRO A 2 -29.53 15.26 8.66
CA PRO A 2 -29.55 13.91 8.08
C PRO A 2 -30.78 13.70 7.19
N THR A 3 -30.69 12.82 6.19
CA THR A 3 -31.80 12.47 5.28
C THR A 3 -33.01 12.02 6.07
N PHE A 4 -32.80 11.29 7.18
CA PHE A 4 -33.84 10.88 8.11
C PHE A 4 -34.69 12.06 8.63
N VAL A 5 -34.06 13.17 9.01
CA VAL A 5 -34.78 14.36 9.51
C VAL A 5 -35.61 15.01 8.42
N ARG A 6 -35.08 15.11 7.19
CA ARG A 6 -35.81 15.67 6.05
C ARG A 6 -37.00 14.80 5.64
N ARG A 7 -36.89 13.48 5.79
CA ARG A 7 -38.00 12.55 5.56
C ARG A 7 -39.10 12.75 6.58
N TRP A 8 -38.77 12.86 7.87
CA TRP A 8 -39.74 13.20 8.91
C TRP A 8 -40.41 14.56 8.67
N GLU A 9 -39.64 15.58 8.29
CA GLU A 9 -40.20 16.89 7.95
C GLU A 9 -41.19 16.82 6.78
N THR A 10 -40.83 16.08 5.73
CA THR A 10 -41.71 15.88 4.56
C THR A 10 -42.95 15.07 4.94
N TYR A 11 -42.77 14.01 5.72
CA TYR A 11 -43.84 13.14 6.17
C TYR A 11 -44.85 13.89 7.04
N LEU A 12 -44.41 14.68 8.02
CA LEU A 12 -45.29 15.48 8.86
C LEU A 12 -46.01 16.57 8.05
N ARG A 13 -45.34 17.18 7.06
CA ARG A 13 -45.98 18.15 6.17
C ARG A 13 -47.10 17.53 5.34
N ASP A 14 -46.85 16.34 4.79
CA ASP A 14 -47.84 15.59 4.03
C ASP A 14 -48.97 15.10 4.94
N ALA A 15 -48.65 14.63 6.15
CA ALA A 15 -49.62 14.21 7.17
C ALA A 15 -50.58 15.36 7.55
N LYS A 16 -50.07 16.59 7.70
CA LYS A 16 -50.92 17.79 7.89
C LYS A 16 -51.84 18.06 6.70
N ARG A 17 -51.31 17.97 5.49
CA ARG A 17 -52.06 18.22 4.24
C ARG A 17 -53.18 17.20 4.07
N ASP A 18 -52.88 15.94 4.36
CA ASP A 18 -53.75 14.79 4.11
C ASP A 18 -54.67 14.48 5.32
N LYS A 19 -54.56 15.26 6.40
CA LYS A 19 -55.28 15.09 7.68
C LYS A 19 -55.10 13.70 8.28
N ASP A 20 -53.85 13.25 8.38
CA ASP A 20 -53.49 11.95 8.93
C ASP A 20 -54.01 11.81 10.39
N PRO A 21 -54.90 10.84 10.67
CA PRO A 21 -55.46 10.62 12.01
C PRO A 21 -54.43 10.35 13.10
N VAL A 22 -53.21 9.94 12.75
CA VAL A 22 -52.11 9.71 13.68
C VAL A 22 -51.42 11.01 14.07
N PHE A 23 -51.18 11.94 13.14
CA PHE A 23 -50.36 13.15 13.37
C PHE A 23 -51.16 14.45 13.42
N MET A 24 -52.48 14.42 13.20
CA MET A 24 -53.33 15.59 13.44
C MET A 24 -53.18 16.15 14.87
N PRO A 25 -53.19 15.32 15.95
CA PRO A 25 -52.92 15.81 17.30
C PRO A 25 -51.54 16.46 17.45
N TRP A 26 -50.50 15.92 16.79
CA TRP A 26 -49.16 16.50 16.78
C TRP A 26 -49.19 17.94 16.24
N HIS A 27 -49.86 18.16 15.11
CA HIS A 27 -49.98 19.49 14.51
C HIS A 27 -50.81 20.46 15.36
N MET A 28 -51.88 19.99 15.99
CA MET A 28 -52.71 20.82 16.89
C MET A 28 -51.89 21.36 18.07
N PHE A 29 -51.02 20.54 18.66
CA PHE A 29 -50.12 21.00 19.72
C PHE A 29 -48.93 21.83 19.19
N ALA A 30 -48.41 21.52 18.00
CA ALA A 30 -47.28 22.24 17.41
C ALA A 30 -47.62 23.69 16.99
N GLU A 31 -48.91 24.02 16.85
CA GLU A 31 -49.40 25.36 16.54
C GLU A 31 -49.52 26.26 17.78
N LEU A 32 -49.44 25.69 18.99
CA LEU A 32 -49.50 26.45 20.23
C LEU A 32 -48.19 27.20 20.47
N ALA A 33 -48.28 28.48 20.84
CA ALA A 33 -47.11 29.26 21.25
C ALA A 33 -46.62 28.78 22.62
N GLU A 34 -45.30 28.70 22.80
CA GLU A 34 -44.63 28.15 24.00
C GLU A 34 -45.11 28.84 25.28
N GLU A 35 -45.33 30.16 25.24
CA GLU A 35 -45.76 30.96 26.40
C GLU A 35 -47.22 30.70 26.80
N SER A 36 -48.02 30.16 25.89
CA SER A 36 -49.46 29.91 26.08
C SER A 36 -49.83 28.42 26.07
N PHE A 37 -48.84 27.54 25.93
CA PHE A 37 -49.05 26.12 25.71
C PHE A 37 -49.89 25.48 26.81
N THR A 38 -49.52 25.68 28.08
CA THR A 38 -50.23 25.11 29.25
C THR A 38 -51.67 25.61 29.38
N LEU A 39 -51.95 26.83 28.94
CA LEU A 39 -53.29 27.41 28.97
C LEU A 39 -54.19 26.85 27.85
N GLN A 40 -53.61 26.57 26.68
CA GLN A 40 -54.35 26.15 25.48
C GLN A 40 -54.42 24.62 25.31
N ALA A 41 -53.47 23.88 25.86
CA ALA A 41 -53.40 22.42 25.76
C ALA A 41 -54.68 21.70 26.24
N PRO A 42 -55.38 22.11 27.32
CA PRO A 42 -56.64 21.47 27.73
C PRO A 42 -57.73 21.50 26.64
N ALA A 43 -57.84 22.61 25.90
CA ALA A 43 -58.82 22.74 24.82
C ALA A 43 -58.47 21.84 23.63
N VAL A 44 -57.19 21.68 23.33
CA VAL A 44 -56.70 20.75 22.30
C VAL A 44 -56.99 19.30 22.71
N CYS A 45 -56.73 18.91 23.96
CA CYS A 45 -57.10 17.58 24.48
C CYS A 45 -58.60 17.30 24.37
N GLU A 46 -59.45 18.26 24.73
CA GLU A 46 -60.90 18.11 24.62
C GLU A 46 -61.35 17.93 23.15
N ALA A 47 -60.74 18.67 22.22
CA ALA A 47 -60.99 18.50 20.79
C ALA A 47 -60.51 17.12 20.29
N ILE A 48 -59.38 16.63 20.79
CA ILE A 48 -58.85 15.30 20.46
C ILE A 48 -59.79 14.18 20.93
N LEU A 49 -60.25 14.24 22.18
CA LEU A 49 -61.11 13.22 22.80
C LEU A 49 -62.54 13.20 22.23
N ARG A 50 -63.00 14.31 21.64
CA ARG A 50 -64.31 14.42 20.98
C ARG A 50 -64.29 13.99 19.51
N ALA A 51 -63.11 13.84 18.90
CA ALA A 51 -62.99 13.47 17.50
C ALA A 51 -63.42 12.01 17.26
N GLY A 52 -63.97 11.73 16.08
CA GLY A 52 -64.32 10.36 15.70
C GLY A 52 -63.08 9.48 15.50
N PRO A 53 -63.20 8.15 15.56
CA PRO A 53 -62.08 7.21 15.40
C PRO A 53 -61.44 7.24 13.99
N TRP A 54 -62.11 7.88 13.03
CA TRP A 54 -61.59 8.12 11.67
C TRP A 54 -60.87 9.45 11.53
N ASP A 55 -61.13 10.41 12.43
CA ASP A 55 -60.51 11.75 12.41
C ASP A 55 -59.24 11.77 13.27
N ILE A 56 -59.24 11.05 14.40
CA ILE A 56 -58.07 10.85 15.25
C ILE A 56 -57.98 9.38 15.65
N HIS A 57 -56.78 8.84 15.54
CA HIS A 57 -56.52 7.45 15.85
C HIS A 57 -56.79 7.16 17.36
N PRO A 58 -57.56 6.12 17.72
CA PRO A 58 -57.97 5.87 19.11
C PRO A 58 -56.80 5.73 20.10
N ARG A 59 -55.73 5.03 19.71
CA ARG A 59 -54.53 4.88 20.56
C ARG A 59 -53.76 6.20 20.73
N VAL A 60 -53.86 7.11 19.76
CA VAL A 60 -53.25 8.46 19.86
C VAL A 60 -54.10 9.34 20.77
N ALA A 61 -55.43 9.29 20.63
CA ALA A 61 -56.35 10.03 21.50
C ALA A 61 -56.19 9.64 22.97
N ALA A 62 -56.03 8.34 23.26
CA ALA A 62 -55.80 7.83 24.62
C ALA A 62 -54.53 8.39 25.29
N MET A 63 -53.50 8.78 24.50
CA MET A 63 -52.31 9.42 25.07
C MET A 63 -52.59 10.81 25.63
N PHE A 64 -53.70 11.45 25.24
CA PHE A 64 -54.00 12.85 25.54
C PHE A 64 -55.24 13.00 26.44
N GLU A 65 -55.54 12.01 27.27
CA GLU A 65 -56.54 12.10 28.35
C GLU A 65 -56.21 13.21 29.36
N SER A 66 -54.92 13.51 29.54
CA SER A 66 -54.42 14.64 30.34
C SER A 66 -53.66 15.65 29.46
N PRO A 67 -53.75 16.96 29.75
CA PRO A 67 -53.04 17.98 28.99
C PRO A 67 -51.52 17.89 29.20
N PRO A 68 -50.70 17.88 28.12
CA PRO A 68 -49.25 17.94 28.24
C PRO A 68 -48.79 19.32 28.73
N ALA A 69 -47.69 19.37 29.48
CA ALA A 69 -47.12 20.59 30.06
C ALA A 69 -46.40 21.45 29.01
N ASN A 70 -45.83 20.83 27.98
CA ASN A 70 -45.14 21.50 26.87
C ASN A 70 -45.10 20.59 25.64
N PHE A 71 -44.58 21.10 24.52
CA PHE A 71 -44.48 20.31 23.30
C PHE A 71 -43.48 19.15 23.40
N ILE A 72 -42.48 19.22 24.28
CA ILE A 72 -41.55 18.11 24.52
C ILE A 72 -42.30 16.90 25.07
N GLU A 73 -43.26 17.10 25.98
CA GLU A 73 -44.09 16.00 26.48
C GLU A 73 -44.97 15.38 25.39
N VAL A 74 -45.42 16.16 24.40
CA VAL A 74 -46.10 15.62 23.21
C VAL A 74 -45.16 14.70 22.44
N ILE A 75 -43.92 15.12 22.22
CA ILE A 75 -42.88 14.31 21.57
C ILE A 75 -42.66 13.00 22.34
N ASP A 76 -42.51 13.08 23.66
CA ASP A 76 -42.27 11.92 24.52
C ASP A 76 -43.44 10.93 24.49
N ARG A 77 -44.70 11.40 24.48
CA ARG A 77 -45.89 10.55 24.36
C ARG A 77 -45.92 9.81 23.01
N TYR A 78 -45.63 10.51 21.91
CA TYR A 78 -45.52 9.86 20.58
C TYR A 78 -44.37 8.83 20.56
N ALA A 79 -43.22 9.15 21.14
CA ALA A 79 -42.09 8.24 21.24
C ALA A 79 -42.48 6.96 22.00
N GLN A 80 -43.18 7.09 23.13
CA GLN A 80 -43.68 5.94 23.91
C GLN A 80 -44.65 5.09 23.11
N LEU A 81 -45.64 5.69 22.44
CA LEU A 81 -46.63 4.94 21.65
C LEU A 81 -45.98 4.22 20.47
N LEU A 82 -45.11 4.90 19.71
CA LEU A 82 -44.43 4.28 18.57
C LEU A 82 -43.47 3.16 19.02
N THR A 83 -42.84 3.31 20.19
CA THR A 83 -42.01 2.25 20.80
C THR A 83 -42.86 1.04 21.19
N LEU A 84 -44.02 1.27 21.82
CA LEU A 84 -44.95 0.20 22.17
C LEU A 84 -45.43 -0.56 20.92
N VAL A 85 -45.81 0.17 19.86
CA VAL A 85 -46.24 -0.43 18.59
C VAL A 85 -45.11 -1.22 17.92
N ALA A 86 -43.87 -0.76 18.04
CA ALA A 86 -42.70 -1.50 17.57
C ALA A 86 -42.49 -2.79 18.37
N SER A 87 -42.56 -2.74 19.71
CA SER A 87 -42.42 -3.96 20.54
C SER A 87 -43.53 -4.97 20.30
N GLU A 88 -44.77 -4.51 20.11
CA GLU A 88 -45.91 -5.37 19.75
C GLU A 88 -45.68 -6.05 18.39
N ALA A 89 -45.05 -5.34 17.43
CA ALA A 89 -44.71 -5.91 16.13
C ALA A 89 -43.61 -6.98 16.20
N GLU A 90 -42.60 -6.80 17.05
CA GLU A 90 -41.52 -7.77 17.25
C GLU A 90 -42.05 -9.08 17.86
N THR A 91 -42.84 -8.99 18.94
CA THR A 91 -43.43 -10.17 19.60
C THR A 91 -44.33 -10.96 18.64
N GLU A 92 -45.13 -10.30 17.81
CA GLU A 92 -45.98 -10.98 16.83
C GLU A 92 -45.19 -11.71 15.72
N VAL A 93 -44.01 -11.22 15.35
CA VAL A 93 -43.15 -11.89 14.37
C VAL A 93 -42.53 -13.15 14.97
N GLU A 94 -42.11 -13.10 16.24
CA GLU A 94 -41.60 -14.27 16.99
C GLU A 94 -42.69 -15.35 17.13
N GLU A 95 -43.91 -14.97 17.51
CA GLU A 95 -45.04 -15.89 17.64
C GLU A 95 -45.49 -16.54 16.31
N GLN A 96 -45.32 -15.83 15.19
CA GLN A 96 -45.60 -16.34 13.84
C GLN A 96 -44.52 -17.30 13.31
N GLN A 97 -43.26 -17.14 13.74
CA GLN A 97 -42.20 -18.10 13.42
C GLN A 97 -42.38 -19.42 14.17
N GLU A 98 -42.89 -19.38 15.40
CA GLU A 98 -43.13 -20.57 16.22
C GLU A 98 -44.48 -21.26 15.95
N SER A 99 -45.49 -20.51 15.51
CA SER A 99 -46.81 -21.06 15.22
C SER A 99 -47.30 -20.58 13.85
N SER A 100 -47.53 -21.52 12.93
CA SER A 100 -48.10 -21.27 11.60
C SER A 100 -49.58 -20.86 11.64
N LYS A 101 -49.95 -19.92 12.52
CA LYS A 101 -51.30 -19.39 12.71
C LYS A 101 -51.42 -17.99 12.12
N GLN A 102 -52.59 -17.73 11.54
CA GLN A 102 -52.93 -16.48 10.89
C GLN A 102 -53.28 -15.41 11.93
N SER A 103 -52.55 -14.30 11.92
CA SER A 103 -52.71 -13.18 12.85
C SER A 103 -54.09 -12.51 12.74
N THR A 104 -54.77 -12.37 13.88
CA THR A 104 -55.97 -11.52 14.05
C THR A 104 -55.55 -10.06 14.14
N ARG A 105 -55.36 -9.42 13.00
CA ARG A 105 -54.92 -8.02 12.91
C ARG A 105 -56.04 -7.08 13.36
N GLU A 106 -55.83 -6.35 14.46
CA GLU A 106 -56.66 -5.20 14.81
C GLU A 106 -56.41 -4.07 13.79
N PRO A 107 -57.42 -3.56 13.06
CA PRO A 107 -57.22 -2.55 12.02
C PRO A 107 -56.55 -1.26 12.51
N ALA A 108 -56.75 -0.89 13.78
CA ALA A 108 -56.11 0.26 14.41
C ALA A 108 -54.59 0.08 14.58
N ALA A 109 -54.12 -1.12 14.90
CA ALA A 109 -52.68 -1.39 15.01
C ALA A 109 -51.95 -1.29 13.64
N LEU A 110 -52.67 -1.49 12.53
CA LEU A 110 -52.09 -1.43 11.18
C LEU A 110 -51.67 -0.02 10.77
N GLN A 111 -52.44 1.02 11.12
CA GLN A 111 -52.11 2.39 10.71
C GLN A 111 -50.84 2.91 11.41
N LEU A 112 -50.70 2.68 12.71
CA LEU A 112 -49.49 3.03 13.46
C LEU A 112 -48.28 2.19 13.01
N ARG A 113 -48.49 0.93 12.60
CA ARG A 113 -47.44 0.12 11.99
C ARG A 113 -47.01 0.64 10.62
N GLU A 114 -47.93 1.13 9.79
CA GLU A 114 -47.58 1.72 8.49
C GLU A 114 -46.69 2.97 8.66
N VAL A 115 -46.87 3.75 9.74
CA VAL A 115 -45.98 4.87 10.07
C VAL A 115 -44.54 4.39 10.32
N MET A 116 -44.34 3.24 10.97
CA MET A 116 -43.01 2.74 11.35
C MET A 116 -42.36 1.84 10.29
N PHE A 117 -43.15 1.02 9.62
CA PHE A 117 -42.68 -0.08 8.77
C PHE A 117 -43.26 -0.05 7.35
N GLY A 118 -44.15 0.89 7.05
CA GLY A 118 -44.73 1.01 5.72
C GLY A 118 -43.72 1.47 4.67
N PRO A 119 -43.99 1.23 3.36
CA PRO A 119 -43.09 1.65 2.27
C PRO A 119 -42.85 3.17 2.21
N LYS A 120 -43.79 3.96 2.72
CA LYS A 120 -43.71 5.43 2.80
C LYS A 120 -43.25 5.93 4.18
N SER A 121 -42.96 5.03 5.11
CA SER A 121 -42.53 5.39 6.46
C SER A 121 -41.31 6.30 6.40
N PRO A 122 -41.24 7.36 7.23
CA PRO A 122 -40.03 8.15 7.38
C PRO A 122 -38.89 7.34 8.04
N CYS A 123 -39.21 6.22 8.70
CA CYS A 123 -38.27 5.32 9.36
C CYS A 123 -37.65 4.27 8.43
N SER A 124 -38.20 4.08 7.22
CA SER A 124 -37.70 3.06 6.29
C SER A 124 -36.32 3.45 5.74
N VAL A 125 -35.32 2.60 6.01
CA VAL A 125 -34.01 2.67 5.36
C VAL A 125 -34.03 1.78 4.12
N PRO A 126 -33.59 2.28 2.94
CA PRO A 126 -33.47 1.44 1.75
C PRO A 126 -32.54 0.25 2.00
N ASP A 127 -32.90 -0.92 1.48
CA ASP A 127 -32.03 -2.10 1.44
C ASP A 127 -30.97 -1.92 0.34
N GLU A 128 -30.03 -1.01 0.60
CA GLU A 128 -28.87 -0.71 -0.24
C GLU A 128 -27.60 -0.80 0.60
N GLY A 129 -26.45 -1.01 -0.04
CA GLY A 129 -25.16 -1.01 0.65
C GLY A 129 -24.90 0.29 1.40
N ILE A 130 -24.13 0.22 2.49
CA ILE A 130 -23.90 1.35 3.42
C ILE A 130 -23.52 2.66 2.71
N VAL A 131 -22.72 2.59 1.65
CA VAL A 131 -22.30 3.73 0.81
C VAL A 131 -23.47 4.56 0.25
N HIS A 132 -24.66 3.96 0.10
CA HIS A 132 -25.86 4.62 -0.38
C HIS A 132 -26.80 5.08 0.74
N THR A 133 -26.62 4.54 1.95
CA THR A 133 -27.47 4.85 3.11
C THR A 133 -26.76 5.69 4.17
N GLU A 134 -25.49 6.10 3.97
CA GLU A 134 -24.72 6.87 4.97
C GLU A 134 -25.45 8.13 5.46
N THR A 135 -26.19 8.78 4.57
CA THR A 135 -26.92 10.02 4.89
C THR A 135 -28.11 9.81 5.84
N TYR A 136 -28.49 8.55 6.11
CA TYR A 136 -29.57 8.18 7.02
C TYR A 136 -29.12 8.10 8.48
N PHE A 137 -27.83 7.90 8.72
CA PHE A 137 -27.30 7.63 10.05
C PHE A 137 -26.36 8.76 10.51
N ASP A 138 -26.10 8.81 11.82
CA ASP A 138 -25.04 9.66 12.37
C ASP A 138 -23.65 9.05 12.11
N THR A 139 -22.60 9.86 12.28
CA THR A 139 -21.22 9.48 11.99
C THR A 139 -20.76 8.22 12.76
N ASN A 140 -21.16 8.05 14.01
CA ASN A 140 -20.74 6.89 14.81
C ASN A 140 -21.39 5.62 14.29
N THR A 141 -22.68 5.68 13.98
CA THR A 141 -23.42 4.57 13.36
C THR A 141 -22.85 4.22 11.99
N CYS A 142 -22.57 5.20 11.13
CA CYS A 142 -21.90 4.96 9.84
C CYS A 142 -20.55 4.25 10.02
N THR A 143 -19.75 4.66 11.01
CA THR A 143 -18.45 4.04 11.30
C THR A 143 -18.60 2.58 11.71
N ALA A 144 -19.58 2.27 12.56
CA ALA A 144 -19.88 0.90 12.99
C ALA A 144 -20.36 0.03 11.82
N LEU A 145 -21.24 0.55 10.97
CA LEU A 145 -21.75 -0.16 9.78
C LEU A 145 -20.63 -0.43 8.77
N TRP A 146 -19.74 0.52 8.50
CA TRP A 146 -18.58 0.31 7.65
C TRP A 146 -17.63 -0.77 8.19
N LYS A 147 -17.44 -0.83 9.51
CA LYS A 147 -16.63 -1.89 10.14
C LYS A 147 -17.27 -3.27 9.92
N LEU A 148 -18.58 -3.39 10.14
CA LEU A 148 -19.33 -4.63 9.92
C LEU A 148 -19.30 -5.04 8.44
N GLN A 149 -19.52 -4.10 7.51
CA GLN A 149 -19.39 -4.35 6.08
C GLN A 149 -17.99 -4.90 5.75
N GLY A 150 -16.94 -4.30 6.29
CA GLY A 150 -15.57 -4.80 6.10
C GLY A 150 -15.29 -6.17 6.73
N GLU A 151 -16.05 -6.59 7.76
CA GLU A 151 -16.01 -7.96 8.29
C GLU A 151 -16.70 -8.94 7.33
N VAL A 152 -17.87 -8.58 6.81
CA VAL A 152 -18.62 -9.38 5.82
C VAL A 152 -17.84 -9.51 4.51
N ASP A 153 -17.28 -8.42 3.99
CA ASP A 153 -16.48 -8.44 2.77
C ASP A 153 -15.26 -9.35 2.93
N ARG A 154 -14.55 -9.28 4.06
CA ARG A 154 -13.43 -10.19 4.33
C ARG A 154 -13.85 -11.65 4.41
N TRP A 155 -15.03 -11.92 4.95
CA TRP A 155 -15.58 -13.27 5.00
C TRP A 155 -15.97 -13.78 3.59
N LEU A 156 -16.68 -12.97 2.79
CA LEU A 156 -17.09 -13.31 1.42
C LEU A 156 -15.92 -13.47 0.46
N ILE A 157 -14.92 -12.59 0.57
CA ILE A 157 -13.76 -12.54 -0.34
C ILE A 157 -12.67 -13.52 0.12
N GLY A 158 -12.74 -14.02 1.36
CA GLY A 158 -11.79 -14.98 1.91
C GLY A 158 -11.64 -16.23 1.04
N PRO A 159 -10.50 -16.93 1.11
CA PRO A 159 -10.34 -18.18 0.39
C PRO A 159 -11.38 -19.21 0.80
N GLU A 160 -11.92 -19.95 -0.17
CA GLU A 160 -12.58 -21.21 0.16
C GLU A 160 -11.53 -22.18 0.72
N LEU A 161 -11.77 -22.68 1.94
CA LEU A 161 -11.00 -23.78 2.50
C LEU A 161 -11.19 -25.00 1.58
N PRO A 162 -10.12 -25.70 1.15
CA PRO A 162 -10.26 -26.95 0.44
C PRO A 162 -11.09 -27.93 1.27
N GLN A 163 -12.14 -28.52 0.69
CA GLN A 163 -12.82 -29.66 1.30
C GLN A 163 -11.88 -30.87 1.27
N GLY A 164 -11.38 -31.28 2.44
CA GLY A 164 -10.54 -32.45 2.64
C GLY A 164 -9.55 -32.23 3.79
N ASP A 165 -9.21 -33.31 4.50
CA ASP A 165 -8.45 -33.39 5.76
C ASP A 165 -6.99 -32.89 5.71
N ALA A 166 -6.68 -31.86 4.91
CA ALA A 166 -5.39 -31.19 4.95
C ALA A 166 -5.33 -30.29 6.20
N GLU A 167 -4.40 -30.59 7.10
CA GLU A 167 -4.13 -29.81 8.31
C GLU A 167 -4.09 -28.31 7.99
N GLN A 168 -4.86 -27.52 8.75
CA GLN A 168 -4.88 -26.06 8.68
C GLN A 168 -3.44 -25.52 8.87
N PRO A 169 -2.84 -24.86 7.86
CA PRO A 169 -1.69 -24.01 8.12
C PRO A 169 -2.17 -22.86 9.01
N GLN A 170 -1.46 -22.59 10.11
CA GLN A 170 -1.78 -21.47 11.00
C GLN A 170 -1.69 -20.14 10.22
N GLY A 171 -2.85 -19.58 9.85
CA GLY A 171 -2.97 -18.23 9.30
C GLY A 171 -3.81 -18.14 8.03
N HIS A 172 -5.07 -17.70 8.16
CA HIS A 172 -5.93 -17.28 7.03
C HIS A 172 -5.39 -16.05 6.25
N ALA A 173 -4.31 -15.43 6.74
CA ALA A 173 -3.82 -14.14 6.25
C ALA A 173 -3.06 -14.22 4.91
N ASP A 174 -2.71 -15.40 4.38
CA ASP A 174 -1.82 -15.53 3.20
C ASP A 174 -2.49 -16.06 1.92
N TRP A 175 -3.77 -16.39 1.96
CA TRP A 175 -4.49 -16.89 0.79
C TRP A 175 -5.07 -15.78 -0.09
N PRO A 176 -4.99 -15.90 -1.43
CA PRO A 176 -5.60 -14.93 -2.33
C PRO A 176 -7.12 -14.90 -2.14
N PRO A 177 -7.78 -13.78 -2.49
CA PRO A 177 -9.23 -13.74 -2.61
C PRO A 177 -9.77 -14.95 -3.37
N GLY A 178 -10.78 -15.64 -2.83
CA GLY A 178 -11.45 -16.72 -3.57
C GLY A 178 -12.18 -16.22 -4.82
N TYR A 179 -12.55 -14.92 -4.81
CA TYR A 179 -13.41 -14.31 -5.80
C TYR A 179 -12.88 -12.96 -6.28
N ALA A 180 -13.12 -12.66 -7.56
CA ALA A 180 -12.95 -11.31 -8.09
C ALA A 180 -14.24 -10.52 -7.86
N LEU A 181 -14.14 -9.32 -7.29
CA LEU A 181 -15.27 -8.43 -7.15
C LEU A 181 -15.70 -7.92 -8.54
N ILE A 182 -16.99 -8.05 -8.83
CA ILE A 182 -17.61 -7.54 -10.06
C ILE A 182 -18.64 -6.48 -9.71
N LEU A 183 -18.84 -5.52 -10.62
CA LEU A 183 -19.86 -4.50 -10.48
C LEU A 183 -21.18 -5.02 -11.06
N GLU A 184 -22.16 -5.27 -10.20
CA GLU A 184 -23.51 -5.64 -10.62
C GLU A 184 -24.36 -4.39 -10.94
N ASP A 185 -25.29 -4.54 -11.88
CA ASP A 185 -26.29 -3.50 -12.16
C ASP A 185 -27.35 -3.48 -11.06
N ARG A 186 -27.84 -2.29 -10.70
CA ARG A 186 -29.02 -2.18 -9.84
C ARG A 186 -30.23 -2.83 -10.54
N PRO A 187 -31.14 -3.50 -9.79
CA PRO A 187 -32.37 -4.06 -10.36
C PRO A 187 -33.20 -3.02 -11.13
N THR A 188 -33.22 -1.79 -10.63
CA THR A 188 -33.80 -0.63 -11.33
C THR A 188 -32.72 0.42 -11.56
N PRO A 189 -32.31 0.65 -12.82
CA PRO A 189 -31.31 1.67 -13.13
C PRO A 189 -31.82 3.09 -12.89
N CYS A 190 -30.92 3.99 -12.45
CA CYS A 190 -31.25 5.41 -12.40
C CYS A 190 -31.28 6.03 -13.80
N THR A 191 -32.20 6.98 -14.02
CA THR A 191 -32.22 7.78 -15.25
C THR A 191 -31.35 9.02 -15.02
N PRO A 192 -30.21 9.17 -15.72
CA PRO A 192 -29.36 10.33 -15.56
C PRO A 192 -30.09 11.60 -16.02
N ARG A 193 -29.84 12.72 -15.33
CA ARG A 193 -30.37 14.04 -15.70
C ARG A 193 -29.27 15.09 -15.71
N ILE A 194 -29.46 16.13 -16.52
CA ILE A 194 -28.55 17.28 -16.54
C ILE A 194 -28.70 18.06 -15.22
N PHE A 195 -27.61 18.29 -14.50
CA PHE A 195 -27.64 19.20 -13.33
C PHE A 195 -27.46 20.64 -13.80
N LEU A 196 -28.52 21.44 -13.67
CA LEU A 196 -28.50 22.84 -14.08
C LEU A 196 -27.50 23.60 -13.23
N ARG A 197 -26.49 24.20 -13.87
CA ARG A 197 -25.36 24.88 -13.20
C ARG A 197 -24.60 23.98 -12.21
N GLY A 198 -24.65 22.66 -12.38
CA GLY A 198 -23.98 21.69 -11.53
C GLY A 198 -24.65 21.43 -10.18
N ASN A 199 -25.83 21.99 -9.91
CA ASN A 199 -26.55 21.75 -8.65
C ASN A 199 -27.42 20.48 -8.75
N ILE A 200 -27.09 19.48 -7.93
CA ILE A 200 -27.75 18.16 -7.87
C ILE A 200 -29.25 18.23 -7.52
N LEU A 201 -29.68 19.30 -6.85
CA LEU A 201 -31.08 19.51 -6.46
C LEU A 201 -31.93 20.14 -7.57
N THR A 202 -31.29 20.70 -8.61
CA THR A 202 -31.95 21.32 -9.75
C THR A 202 -31.68 20.53 -11.01
N GLN A 203 -32.55 19.54 -11.24
CA GLN A 203 -32.46 18.63 -12.37
C GLN A 203 -33.13 19.23 -13.62
N GLY A 204 -32.47 19.11 -14.77
CA GLY A 204 -32.98 19.45 -16.09
C GLY A 204 -33.39 18.20 -16.87
N ASP A 205 -33.13 18.21 -18.17
CA ASP A 205 -33.56 17.16 -19.09
C ASP A 205 -32.95 15.79 -18.76
N GLU A 206 -33.70 14.73 -19.09
CA GLU A 206 -33.23 13.36 -19.03
C GLU A 206 -32.16 13.11 -20.10
N VAL A 207 -31.14 12.37 -19.70
CA VAL A 207 -30.08 11.90 -20.60
C VAL A 207 -30.27 10.40 -20.77
N PRO A 208 -31.03 9.95 -21.79
CA PRO A 208 -31.21 8.54 -22.04
C PRO A 208 -29.85 7.91 -22.34
N ARG A 209 -29.65 6.71 -21.79
CA ARG A 209 -28.41 5.95 -21.93
C ARG A 209 -28.34 5.44 -23.36
N ARG A 210 -27.35 5.90 -24.12
CA ARG A 210 -27.12 5.52 -25.52
C ARG A 210 -25.69 5.80 -25.90
N PHE A 211 -25.29 5.28 -27.06
CA PHE A 211 -24.02 5.64 -27.68
C PHE A 211 -24.01 7.13 -28.06
N LEU A 212 -22.82 7.72 -28.20
CA LEU A 212 -22.66 9.13 -28.54
C LEU A 212 -23.31 9.42 -29.91
N GLN A 213 -24.31 10.31 -29.92
CA GLN A 213 -25.07 10.64 -31.13
C GLN A 213 -24.17 11.20 -32.23
N ILE A 214 -23.20 12.07 -31.88
CA ILE A 214 -22.27 12.68 -32.83
C ILE A 214 -21.33 11.66 -33.51
N LEU A 215 -21.12 10.50 -32.88
CA LEU A 215 -20.28 9.41 -33.43
C LEU A 215 -21.12 8.32 -34.10
N SER A 216 -22.45 8.47 -34.14
CA SER A 216 -23.35 7.48 -34.69
C SER A 216 -23.67 7.79 -36.16
N LEU A 217 -23.45 6.82 -37.04
CA LEU A 217 -23.77 6.95 -38.48
C LEU A 217 -25.29 6.91 -38.77
N THR A 218 -26.07 6.42 -37.80
CA THR A 218 -27.53 6.31 -37.83
C THR A 218 -28.12 6.75 -36.50
N ASP A 219 -29.42 7.06 -36.45
CA ASP A 219 -30.12 7.34 -35.20
C ASP A 219 -30.12 6.08 -34.30
N ARG A 220 -29.24 6.05 -33.30
CA ARG A 220 -29.10 4.93 -32.38
C ARG A 220 -30.12 5.05 -31.26
N LYS A 221 -30.88 3.97 -31.05
CA LYS A 221 -31.87 3.86 -29.98
C LYS A 221 -31.18 3.87 -28.61
N PRO A 222 -31.89 4.32 -27.55
CA PRO A 222 -31.48 4.10 -26.18
C PRO A 222 -31.19 2.63 -25.87
N PHE A 223 -30.19 2.41 -25.03
CA PHE A 223 -29.86 1.12 -24.45
C PHE A 223 -31.03 0.59 -23.63
N ALA A 224 -31.32 -0.70 -23.78
CA ALA A 224 -32.52 -1.33 -23.24
C ALA A 224 -32.26 -2.10 -21.93
N ASN A 225 -31.04 -2.60 -21.72
CA ASN A 225 -30.75 -3.60 -20.70
C ASN A 225 -29.84 -3.06 -19.60
N GLY A 226 -30.27 -3.24 -18.34
CA GLY A 226 -29.46 -2.89 -17.17
C GLY A 226 -28.98 -1.44 -17.22
N SER A 227 -27.71 -1.21 -16.93
CA SER A 227 -27.05 0.10 -17.01
C SER A 227 -26.72 0.58 -18.44
N GLY A 228 -26.80 -0.31 -19.44
CA GLY A 228 -26.30 -0.07 -20.80
C GLY A 228 -24.78 -0.19 -20.94
N ARG A 229 -24.05 -0.59 -19.88
CA ARG A 229 -22.58 -0.79 -19.93
C ARG A 229 -22.16 -1.87 -20.93
N LEU A 230 -22.88 -3.00 -20.95
CA LEU A 230 -22.64 -4.08 -21.90
C LEU A 230 -22.90 -3.63 -23.34
N GLU A 231 -24.05 -3.00 -23.60
CA GLU A 231 -24.41 -2.50 -24.94
C GLU A 231 -23.43 -1.43 -25.44
N LEU A 232 -22.90 -0.59 -24.53
CA LEU A 232 -21.82 0.34 -24.85
C LEU A 232 -20.52 -0.40 -25.21
N ALA A 233 -20.13 -1.42 -24.45
CA ALA A 233 -18.94 -2.22 -24.73
C ALA A 233 -19.06 -2.92 -26.09
N GLU A 234 -20.20 -3.56 -26.37
CA GLU A 234 -20.52 -4.18 -27.66
C GLU A 234 -20.47 -3.16 -28.80
N SER A 235 -20.97 -1.94 -28.59
CA SER A 235 -20.89 -0.86 -29.58
C SER A 235 -19.45 -0.41 -29.86
N ILE A 236 -18.58 -0.42 -28.84
CA ILE A 236 -17.16 -0.06 -28.98
C ILE A 236 -16.38 -1.17 -29.70
N THR A 237 -16.72 -2.43 -29.45
CA THR A 237 -16.07 -3.61 -30.06
C THR A 237 -16.80 -4.15 -31.29
N ASP A 238 -17.77 -3.41 -31.82
CA ASP A 238 -18.56 -3.81 -32.98
C ASP A 238 -17.63 -4.12 -34.17
N HIS A 239 -17.95 -5.17 -34.92
CA HIS A 239 -17.17 -5.59 -36.09
C HIS A 239 -17.04 -4.49 -37.16
N ASN A 240 -18.01 -3.58 -37.26
CA ASN A 240 -17.99 -2.44 -38.18
C ASN A 240 -17.23 -1.22 -37.62
N ASN A 241 -16.73 -1.30 -36.38
CA ASN A 241 -15.88 -0.29 -35.76
C ASN A 241 -14.43 -0.79 -35.64
N PRO A 242 -13.58 -0.59 -36.68
CA PRO A 242 -12.21 -1.09 -36.67
C PRO A 242 -11.28 -0.31 -35.73
N LEU A 243 -11.70 0.85 -35.19
CA LEU A 243 -10.81 1.74 -34.45
C LEU A 243 -10.24 1.07 -33.19
N THR A 244 -11.09 0.38 -32.43
CA THR A 244 -10.69 -0.34 -31.21
C THR A 244 -9.63 -1.41 -31.51
N ALA A 245 -9.86 -2.19 -32.57
CA ALA A 245 -8.93 -3.22 -33.03
C ALA A 245 -7.62 -2.63 -33.59
N ARG A 246 -7.68 -1.53 -34.37
CA ARG A 246 -6.49 -0.82 -34.86
C ARG A 246 -5.59 -0.34 -33.72
N VAL A 247 -6.20 0.22 -32.66
CA VAL A 247 -5.45 0.71 -31.50
C VAL A 247 -4.72 -0.43 -30.80
N ILE A 248 -5.39 -1.54 -30.51
CA ILE A 248 -4.75 -2.66 -29.81
C ILE A 248 -3.69 -3.36 -30.66
N VAL A 249 -3.94 -3.55 -31.96
CA VAL A 249 -2.95 -4.10 -32.92
C VAL A 249 -1.70 -3.22 -32.95
N ASN A 250 -1.87 -1.90 -33.04
CA ASN A 250 -0.75 -0.96 -33.05
C ASN A 250 0.02 -0.97 -31.72
N ARG A 251 -0.66 -1.12 -30.57
CA ARG A 251 -0.01 -1.26 -29.25
C ARG A 251 0.81 -2.54 -29.16
N VAL A 252 0.26 -3.67 -29.58
CA VAL A 252 1.00 -4.96 -29.63
C VAL A 252 2.22 -4.84 -30.54
N TRP A 253 2.05 -4.24 -31.72
CA TRP A 253 3.15 -3.96 -32.64
C TRP A 253 4.23 -3.09 -31.99
N THR A 254 3.83 -2.00 -31.33
CA THR A 254 4.75 -1.07 -30.65
C THR A 254 5.58 -1.78 -29.58
N GLN A 255 4.99 -2.70 -28.80
CA GLN A 255 5.70 -3.44 -27.76
C GLN A 255 6.79 -4.36 -28.33
N HIS A 256 6.56 -4.92 -29.52
CA HIS A 256 7.50 -5.81 -30.18
C HIS A 256 8.59 -5.07 -30.97
N PHE A 257 8.23 -4.01 -31.71
CA PHE A 257 9.14 -3.30 -32.61
C PHE A 257 9.67 -1.97 -32.05
N GLY A 258 9.26 -1.56 -30.84
CA GLY A 258 9.61 -0.28 -30.20
C GLY A 258 8.89 0.95 -30.74
N SER A 259 8.42 0.90 -32.00
CA SER A 259 7.65 1.95 -32.66
C SER A 259 6.42 1.37 -33.34
N GLY A 260 5.26 2.01 -33.14
CA GLY A 260 4.00 1.59 -33.72
C GLY A 260 3.89 1.91 -35.21
N LEU A 261 3.07 1.16 -35.94
CA LEU A 261 2.68 1.52 -37.31
C LEU A 261 2.09 2.93 -37.36
N VAL A 262 1.32 3.32 -36.34
CA VAL A 262 1.00 4.71 -36.01
C VAL A 262 1.85 5.11 -34.81
N THR A 263 2.59 6.22 -34.91
CA THR A 263 3.55 6.64 -33.88
C THR A 263 2.90 7.20 -32.62
N THR A 264 1.61 7.54 -32.68
CA THR A 264 0.77 8.03 -31.58
C THR A 264 -0.17 6.92 -31.07
N PRO A 265 0.20 6.11 -30.06
CA PRO A 265 -0.52 4.87 -29.73
C PRO A 265 -1.95 5.05 -29.19
N SER A 266 -2.31 6.29 -28.80
CA SER A 266 -3.65 6.63 -28.31
C SER A 266 -4.34 7.73 -29.12
N ASP A 267 -3.78 8.15 -30.26
CA ASP A 267 -4.39 9.14 -31.15
C ASP A 267 -4.28 8.68 -32.61
N PHE A 268 -5.43 8.27 -33.16
CA PHE A 268 -5.60 7.86 -34.56
C PHE A 268 -6.40 8.91 -35.36
N GLY A 269 -6.50 10.13 -34.84
CA GLY A 269 -7.23 11.22 -35.46
C GLY A 269 -6.54 11.75 -36.73
N LEU A 270 -7.27 12.58 -37.49
CA LEU A 270 -6.82 13.17 -38.76
C LEU A 270 -5.62 14.12 -38.62
N ARG A 271 -5.23 14.47 -37.39
CA ARG A 271 -4.06 15.30 -37.07
C ARG A 271 -2.80 14.49 -36.77
N SER A 272 -2.92 13.16 -36.70
CA SER A 272 -1.78 12.25 -36.56
C SER A 272 -1.12 12.00 -37.92
N GLN A 273 0.16 11.60 -37.91
CA GLN A 273 0.82 11.13 -39.11
C GLN A 273 0.17 9.82 -39.58
N PRO A 274 0.06 9.59 -40.90
CA PRO A 274 -0.49 8.34 -41.41
C PRO A 274 0.35 7.13 -40.95
N PRO A 275 -0.24 5.93 -40.89
CA PRO A 275 0.51 4.72 -40.57
C PRO A 275 1.66 4.52 -41.57
N SER A 276 2.82 4.01 -41.12
CA SER A 276 3.92 3.68 -42.05
C SER A 276 3.54 2.60 -43.06
N HIS A 277 2.73 1.63 -42.63
CA HIS A 277 2.24 0.54 -43.47
C HIS A 277 0.71 0.42 -43.32
N PRO A 278 -0.08 1.27 -44.01
CA PRO A 278 -1.53 1.34 -43.80
C PRO A 278 -2.22 0.02 -44.17
N LYS A 279 -1.84 -0.60 -45.30
CA LYS A 279 -2.39 -1.90 -45.72
C LYS A 279 -2.10 -3.03 -44.73
N LEU A 280 -0.93 -2.99 -44.07
CA LEU A 280 -0.57 -3.98 -43.06
C LEU A 280 -1.39 -3.80 -41.78
N LEU A 281 -1.56 -2.55 -41.33
CA LEU A 281 -2.41 -2.24 -40.19
C LEU A 281 -3.86 -2.71 -40.43
N ASP A 282 -4.39 -2.44 -41.63
CA ASP A 282 -5.75 -2.86 -42.01
C ASP A 282 -5.89 -4.38 -42.04
N TRP A 283 -4.91 -5.06 -42.63
CA TRP A 283 -4.90 -6.52 -42.68
C TRP A 283 -4.80 -7.16 -41.28
N LEU A 284 -3.86 -6.69 -40.44
CA LEU A 284 -3.73 -7.17 -39.06
C LEU A 284 -4.98 -6.89 -38.23
N THR A 285 -5.65 -5.76 -38.48
CA THR A 285 -6.90 -5.39 -37.80
C THR A 285 -8.02 -6.35 -38.16
N SER A 286 -8.26 -6.59 -39.46
CA SER A 286 -9.29 -7.55 -39.91
C SER A 286 -8.97 -8.93 -39.36
N TRP A 287 -7.72 -9.38 -39.53
CA TRP A 287 -7.27 -10.68 -39.04
C TRP A 287 -7.53 -10.83 -37.54
N PHE A 288 -7.22 -9.81 -36.72
CA PHE A 288 -7.41 -9.86 -35.27
C PHE A 288 -8.89 -9.98 -34.87
N ILE A 289 -9.79 -9.28 -35.57
CA ILE A 289 -11.23 -9.37 -35.36
C ILE A 289 -11.74 -10.76 -35.77
N ASP A 290 -11.35 -11.22 -36.97
CA ASP A 290 -11.76 -12.51 -37.55
C ASP A 290 -11.29 -13.71 -36.71
N HIS A 291 -10.20 -13.56 -35.94
CA HIS A 291 -9.64 -14.58 -35.05
C HIS A 291 -10.04 -14.36 -33.58
N GLY A 292 -11.22 -13.76 -33.36
CA GLY A 292 -11.84 -13.69 -32.03
C GLY A 292 -11.07 -12.85 -31.02
N TRP A 293 -10.34 -11.82 -31.47
CA TRP A 293 -9.61 -10.89 -30.61
C TRP A 293 -8.53 -11.56 -29.72
N SER A 294 -7.98 -12.70 -30.16
CA SER A 294 -6.97 -13.45 -29.42
C SER A 294 -5.61 -12.75 -29.42
N LEU A 295 -5.26 -12.09 -28.31
CA LEU A 295 -3.93 -11.47 -28.15
C LEU A 295 -2.80 -12.49 -28.29
N LYS A 296 -2.99 -13.73 -27.81
CA LYS A 296 -1.97 -14.79 -27.92
C LYS A 296 -1.66 -15.12 -29.38
N GLU A 297 -2.69 -15.26 -30.21
CA GLU A 297 -2.50 -15.55 -31.63
C GLU A 297 -1.90 -14.36 -32.38
N LEU A 298 -2.30 -13.13 -32.05
CA LEU A 298 -1.68 -11.92 -32.61
C LEU A 298 -0.19 -11.83 -32.26
N HIS A 299 0.19 -12.07 -31.00
CA HIS A 299 1.59 -12.10 -30.60
C HIS A 299 2.34 -13.19 -31.38
N LYS A 300 1.79 -14.41 -31.51
CA LYS A 300 2.40 -15.51 -32.27
C LYS A 300 2.61 -15.12 -33.74
N LEU A 301 1.61 -14.54 -34.39
CA LEU A 301 1.69 -14.08 -35.78
C LEU A 301 2.83 -13.08 -35.96
N VAL A 302 2.95 -12.10 -35.04
CA VAL A 302 4.01 -11.09 -35.09
C VAL A 302 5.39 -11.72 -34.88
N VAL A 303 5.60 -12.49 -33.82
CA VAL A 303 6.94 -13.01 -33.47
C VAL A 303 7.45 -14.10 -34.40
N THR A 304 6.55 -14.77 -35.15
CA THR A 304 6.92 -15.76 -36.17
C THR A 304 7.13 -15.15 -37.56
N SER A 305 6.81 -13.86 -37.73
CA SER A 305 6.99 -13.16 -39.01
C SER A 305 8.47 -13.05 -39.40
N ALA A 306 8.72 -12.90 -40.70
CA ALA A 306 10.07 -12.61 -41.20
C ALA A 306 10.55 -11.22 -40.72
N ALA A 307 9.64 -10.27 -40.52
CA ALA A 307 9.96 -8.93 -40.04
C ALA A 307 10.51 -8.92 -38.60
N PHE A 308 9.89 -9.69 -37.69
CA PHE A 308 10.37 -9.82 -36.31
C PHE A 308 11.67 -10.61 -36.20
N ARG A 309 11.88 -11.61 -37.06
CA ARG A 309 13.08 -12.47 -37.06
C ARG A 309 14.27 -11.90 -37.84
N ARG A 310 14.25 -10.62 -38.22
CA ARG A 310 15.42 -9.97 -38.84
C ARG A 310 16.51 -9.78 -37.79
N SER A 311 17.78 -9.82 -38.19
CA SER A 311 18.90 -9.46 -37.31
C SER A 311 18.90 -7.96 -37.01
N SER A 312 19.32 -7.55 -35.81
CA SER A 312 19.55 -6.13 -35.51
C SER A 312 20.82 -5.55 -36.18
N LEU A 313 21.75 -6.42 -36.60
CA LEU A 313 22.96 -6.03 -37.33
C LEU A 313 22.65 -5.57 -38.77
N GLY A 314 21.48 -5.96 -39.30
CA GLY A 314 21.08 -5.66 -40.66
C GLY A 314 21.74 -6.56 -41.71
N PRO A 315 21.76 -6.14 -42.99
CA PRO A 315 22.40 -6.89 -44.07
C PRO A 315 23.90 -7.05 -43.84
N ALA A 316 24.44 -8.23 -44.16
CA ALA A 316 25.88 -8.50 -44.08
C ALA A 316 26.70 -7.75 -45.15
N ASP A 317 26.07 -7.42 -46.29
CA ASP A 317 26.69 -6.61 -47.33
C ASP A 317 26.78 -5.14 -46.89
N THR A 318 28.01 -4.61 -46.85
CA THR A 318 28.30 -3.26 -46.37
C THR A 318 27.74 -2.17 -47.26
N ALA A 319 27.62 -2.40 -48.57
CA ALA A 319 27.01 -1.45 -49.50
C ALA A 319 25.48 -1.42 -49.33
N GLU A 320 24.86 -2.58 -49.12
CA GLU A 320 23.42 -2.66 -48.79
C GLU A 320 23.10 -2.00 -47.46
N LEU A 321 23.92 -2.23 -46.43
CA LEU A 321 23.77 -1.59 -45.12
C LEU A 321 23.88 -0.07 -45.24
N ALA A 322 24.89 0.45 -45.94
CA ALA A 322 25.06 1.88 -46.17
C ALA A 322 23.86 2.49 -46.91
N ARG A 323 23.33 1.80 -47.93
CA ARG A 323 22.14 2.23 -48.65
C ARG A 323 20.90 2.24 -47.75
N ALA A 324 20.71 1.22 -46.92
CA ALA A 324 19.58 1.13 -46.02
C ALA A 324 19.58 2.27 -44.98
N LEU A 325 20.75 2.55 -44.40
CA LEU A 325 20.95 3.68 -43.48
C LEU A 325 20.69 5.04 -44.13
N GLN A 326 21.00 5.19 -45.42
CA GLN A 326 20.72 6.43 -46.15
C GLN A 326 19.23 6.60 -46.49
N VAL A 327 18.55 5.52 -46.87
CA VAL A 327 17.14 5.57 -47.33
C VAL A 327 16.17 5.63 -46.16
N ASP A 328 16.44 4.89 -45.08
CA ASP A 328 15.56 4.77 -43.92
C ASP A 328 16.38 4.72 -42.62
N PRO A 329 16.99 5.85 -42.21
CA PRO A 329 17.83 5.92 -41.01
C PRO A 329 17.07 5.57 -39.73
N ASP A 330 15.78 5.88 -39.65
CA ASP A 330 14.91 5.60 -38.49
C ASP A 330 14.39 4.16 -38.47
N ASN A 331 14.77 3.34 -39.46
CA ASN A 331 14.31 1.97 -39.63
C ASN A 331 12.77 1.84 -39.62
N ARG A 332 12.08 2.80 -40.23
CA ARG A 332 10.62 2.89 -40.31
C ARG A 332 10.00 1.80 -41.17
N LEU A 333 10.75 1.33 -42.17
CA LEU A 333 10.43 0.22 -43.08
C LEU A 333 10.90 -1.14 -42.53
N LEU A 334 11.49 -1.17 -41.33
CA LEU A 334 11.90 -2.38 -40.62
C LEU A 334 12.86 -3.25 -41.43
N TRP A 335 13.86 -2.64 -42.07
CA TRP A 335 14.90 -3.33 -42.83
C TRP A 335 15.84 -4.17 -41.93
N ARG A 336 15.84 -3.90 -40.63
CA ARG A 336 16.48 -4.69 -39.56
C ARG A 336 15.61 -4.71 -38.29
N MET A 337 15.96 -5.53 -37.30
CA MET A 337 15.34 -5.42 -35.96
C MET A 337 15.95 -4.24 -35.19
N ASN A 338 15.16 -3.63 -34.30
CA ASN A 338 15.63 -2.54 -33.46
C ASN A 338 16.02 -3.08 -32.08
N PRO A 339 17.27 -2.87 -31.62
CA PRO A 339 17.65 -3.19 -30.25
C PRO A 339 16.74 -2.46 -29.27
N ARG A 340 16.21 -3.19 -28.28
CA ARG A 340 15.27 -2.64 -27.30
C ARG A 340 15.75 -2.92 -25.89
N ARG A 341 15.92 -1.85 -25.10
CA ARG A 341 16.23 -1.96 -23.68
C ARG A 341 15.15 -2.73 -22.93
N LEU A 342 15.56 -3.63 -22.06
CA LEU A 342 14.66 -4.32 -21.12
C LEU A 342 13.99 -3.29 -20.21
N THR A 343 12.68 -3.46 -19.99
CA THR A 343 12.00 -2.78 -18.89
C THR A 343 12.45 -3.34 -17.54
N PHE A 344 12.27 -2.63 -16.44
CA PHE A 344 12.61 -3.14 -15.10
C PHE A 344 12.07 -4.54 -14.83
N GLU A 345 10.83 -4.81 -15.24
CA GLU A 345 10.17 -6.10 -15.03
C GLU A 345 10.85 -7.23 -15.80
N GLN A 346 11.21 -6.97 -17.06
CA GLN A 346 11.95 -7.90 -17.90
C GLN A 346 13.37 -8.12 -17.39
N PHE A 347 14.05 -7.06 -16.96
CA PHE A 347 15.40 -7.13 -16.39
C PHE A 347 15.42 -7.96 -15.11
N ARG A 348 14.52 -7.68 -14.14
CA ARG A 348 14.41 -8.42 -12.89
C ARG A 348 14.10 -9.90 -13.14
N ASP A 349 13.14 -10.19 -14.02
CA ASP A 349 12.79 -11.56 -14.37
C ASP A 349 13.94 -12.27 -15.11
N SER A 350 14.73 -11.55 -15.92
CA SER A 350 15.91 -12.10 -16.62
C SER A 350 17.02 -12.47 -15.64
N MET A 351 17.31 -11.63 -14.63
CA MET A 351 18.29 -11.98 -13.59
C MET A 351 17.86 -13.23 -12.82
N LEU A 352 16.58 -13.29 -12.41
CA LEU A 352 16.01 -14.46 -11.73
C LEU A 352 16.05 -15.73 -12.61
N ALA A 353 15.87 -15.58 -13.92
CA ALA A 353 15.97 -16.70 -14.85
C ALA A 353 17.42 -17.19 -14.98
N SER A 354 18.39 -16.28 -15.11
CA SER A 354 19.82 -16.62 -15.21
C SER A 354 20.34 -17.34 -13.95
N THR A 355 19.87 -16.96 -12.76
CA THR A 355 20.21 -17.63 -11.50
C THR A 355 19.42 -18.92 -11.24
N GLY A 356 18.36 -19.19 -12.01
CA GLY A 356 17.46 -20.34 -11.83
C GLY A 356 16.46 -20.17 -10.69
N GLU A 357 16.28 -18.96 -10.15
CA GLU A 357 15.36 -18.66 -9.05
C GLU A 357 13.93 -18.39 -9.53
N LEU A 358 13.72 -18.02 -10.80
CA LEU A 358 12.43 -17.53 -11.29
C LEU A 358 11.27 -18.53 -11.10
N LYS A 359 10.30 -18.16 -10.28
CA LYS A 359 9.06 -18.92 -10.07
C LYS A 359 7.98 -18.50 -11.06
N LEU A 360 7.57 -19.44 -11.91
CA LEU A 360 6.57 -19.24 -12.98
C LEU A 360 5.11 -19.45 -12.54
N GLN A 361 4.85 -19.66 -11.24
CA GLN A 361 3.49 -19.84 -10.73
C GLN A 361 2.60 -18.66 -11.13
N THR A 362 1.40 -18.98 -11.62
CA THR A 362 0.40 -17.98 -11.99
C THR A 362 -0.69 -17.85 -10.93
N GLY A 363 -1.23 -16.64 -10.77
CA GLY A 363 -2.21 -16.30 -9.73
C GLY A 363 -1.58 -16.21 -8.32
N GLY A 364 -2.41 -16.03 -7.30
CA GLY A 364 -1.96 -15.86 -5.91
C GLY A 364 -1.67 -14.42 -5.52
N LYS A 365 -1.25 -14.21 -4.26
CA LYS A 365 -0.99 -12.87 -3.72
C LYS A 365 0.20 -12.19 -4.40
N PRO A 366 0.13 -10.85 -4.56
CA PRO A 366 1.30 -10.09 -4.96
C PRO A 366 2.36 -10.10 -3.84
N ALA A 367 3.63 -9.90 -4.21
CA ALA A 367 4.76 -9.85 -3.28
C ALA A 367 5.59 -8.57 -3.48
N ASP A 368 6.27 -8.10 -2.44
CA ASP A 368 7.18 -6.96 -2.54
C ASP A 368 8.31 -7.27 -3.53
N LEU A 369 8.48 -6.41 -4.54
CA LEU A 369 9.49 -6.58 -5.58
C LEU A 369 10.92 -6.38 -5.08
N PHE A 370 11.09 -5.64 -4.00
CA PHE A 370 12.38 -5.28 -3.42
C PHE A 370 12.76 -6.15 -2.22
N ASP A 371 11.87 -7.02 -1.75
CA ASP A 371 12.25 -8.17 -0.94
C ASP A 371 13.15 -9.08 -1.77
N VAL A 372 14.39 -9.20 -1.34
CA VAL A 372 15.44 -9.94 -2.05
C VAL A 372 15.18 -11.46 -2.07
N SER A 373 14.34 -11.98 -1.17
CA SER A 373 13.89 -13.37 -1.17
C SER A 373 12.79 -13.64 -2.22
N ASN A 374 12.15 -12.58 -2.73
CA ASN A 374 11.09 -12.71 -3.71
C ASN A 374 11.65 -13.15 -5.07
N SER A 375 11.24 -14.35 -5.47
CA SER A 375 11.60 -15.02 -6.73
C SER A 375 10.44 -15.14 -7.72
N ARG A 376 9.27 -14.60 -7.39
CA ARG A 376 8.10 -14.62 -8.29
C ARG A 376 8.32 -13.69 -9.48
N ARG A 377 7.70 -14.04 -10.61
CA ARG A 377 7.61 -13.17 -11.78
C ARG A 377 7.15 -11.77 -11.36
N THR A 378 7.78 -10.75 -11.92
CA THR A 378 7.51 -9.34 -11.60
C THR A 378 6.07 -8.94 -11.93
N LEU A 379 5.37 -9.70 -12.78
CA LEU A 379 3.92 -9.61 -13.00
C LEU A 379 3.09 -9.68 -11.70
N TYR A 380 3.57 -10.41 -10.70
CA TYR A 380 2.95 -10.56 -9.38
C TYR A 380 3.62 -9.65 -8.32
N GLY A 381 4.23 -8.56 -8.75
CA GLY A 381 4.74 -7.52 -7.86
C GLY A 381 3.62 -6.71 -7.21
N LEU A 382 3.74 -6.42 -5.93
CA LEU A 382 2.85 -5.49 -5.25
C LEU A 382 3.12 -4.07 -5.74
N VAL A 383 2.08 -3.41 -6.26
CA VAL A 383 2.12 -2.01 -6.66
C VAL A 383 1.12 -1.24 -5.80
N ASP A 384 1.63 -0.53 -4.80
CA ASP A 384 0.86 0.48 -4.08
C ASP A 384 0.78 1.74 -4.93
N ARG A 385 -0.43 2.11 -5.36
CA ARG A 385 -0.66 3.31 -6.19
C ARG A 385 -0.32 4.59 -5.42
N GLN A 386 -0.64 4.64 -4.13
CA GLN A 386 -0.39 5.81 -3.29
C GLN A 386 1.10 5.95 -2.96
N PHE A 387 1.80 4.83 -2.76
CA PHE A 387 3.22 4.78 -2.39
C PHE A 387 4.08 4.12 -3.47
N PHE A 388 3.97 4.59 -4.71
CA PHE A 388 4.68 4.00 -5.85
C PHE A 388 6.21 4.11 -5.70
N PRO A 389 6.97 2.99 -5.66
CA PRO A 389 8.40 2.96 -5.35
C PRO A 389 9.26 3.85 -6.25
N ALA A 390 10.19 4.60 -5.65
CA ALA A 390 11.07 5.51 -6.38
C ALA A 390 11.97 4.79 -7.40
N VAL A 391 12.43 3.58 -7.10
CA VAL A 391 13.23 2.77 -8.03
C VAL A 391 12.47 2.50 -9.33
N LEU A 392 11.18 2.14 -9.26
CA LEU A 392 10.39 1.90 -10.47
C LEU A 392 10.23 3.17 -11.33
N ARG A 393 10.21 4.35 -10.70
CA ARG A 393 10.20 5.64 -11.41
C ARG A 393 11.51 5.90 -12.13
N VAL A 394 12.65 5.57 -11.50
CA VAL A 394 13.99 5.68 -12.10
C VAL A 394 14.11 4.81 -13.35
N PHE A 395 13.43 3.67 -13.39
CA PHE A 395 13.39 2.77 -14.55
C PHE A 395 12.18 2.99 -15.48
N ASP A 396 11.64 4.21 -15.50
CA ASP A 396 10.55 4.64 -16.40
C ASP A 396 9.30 3.73 -16.39
N SER A 397 9.01 3.09 -15.24
CA SER A 397 7.80 2.27 -15.12
C SER A 397 6.55 3.13 -15.30
N ALA A 398 5.48 2.52 -15.80
CA ALA A 398 4.24 3.24 -16.06
C ALA A 398 3.63 3.70 -14.73
N ASN A 399 3.45 5.01 -14.57
CA ASN A 399 2.81 5.58 -13.38
C ASN A 399 1.37 5.02 -13.29
N PRO A 400 1.00 4.35 -12.18
CA PRO A 400 -0.32 3.73 -12.04
C PRO A 400 -1.48 4.74 -11.93
N ASP A 401 -1.20 6.01 -11.67
CA ASP A 401 -2.20 7.07 -11.54
C ASP A 401 -2.48 7.79 -12.86
N LEU A 402 -1.68 7.51 -13.91
CA LEU A 402 -1.76 8.21 -15.18
C LEU A 402 -2.04 7.24 -16.33
N HIS A 403 -2.73 7.72 -17.35
CA HIS A 403 -2.81 7.02 -18.63
C HIS A 403 -1.46 7.13 -19.38
N VAL A 404 -0.71 6.03 -19.41
CA VAL A 404 0.62 5.95 -20.05
C VAL A 404 0.52 5.11 -21.33
N ALA A 405 0.34 5.77 -22.47
CA ALA A 405 0.25 5.09 -23.78
C ALA A 405 1.58 4.50 -24.26
N LYS A 406 2.69 5.13 -23.87
CA LYS A 406 4.08 4.72 -24.16
C LYS A 406 4.95 5.13 -22.98
N ARG A 407 5.84 4.24 -22.53
CA ARG A 407 6.83 4.56 -21.49
C ARG A 407 7.93 5.44 -22.09
N ASN A 408 8.39 6.42 -21.31
CA ASN A 408 9.61 7.14 -21.64
C ASN A 408 10.82 6.19 -21.48
N GLN A 409 11.94 6.56 -22.10
CA GLN A 409 13.21 5.86 -21.90
C GLN A 409 14.24 6.92 -21.54
N THR A 410 14.58 6.99 -20.26
CA THR A 410 15.61 7.88 -19.74
C THR A 410 16.87 7.10 -19.44
N ILE A 411 18.02 7.73 -19.66
CA ILE A 411 19.33 7.21 -19.29
C ILE A 411 19.85 8.15 -18.22
N VAL A 412 19.83 7.70 -16.97
CA VAL A 412 20.21 8.52 -15.81
C VAL A 412 21.24 7.78 -14.94
N PRO A 413 22.20 8.49 -14.32
CA PRO A 413 23.23 7.86 -13.49
C PRO A 413 22.68 6.98 -12.36
N GLN A 414 21.49 7.29 -11.85
CA GLN A 414 20.82 6.52 -10.80
C GLN A 414 20.51 5.07 -11.23
N GLN A 415 20.26 4.82 -12.51
CA GLN A 415 20.09 3.45 -13.03
C GLN A 415 21.41 2.68 -12.92
N ALA A 416 22.53 3.30 -13.29
CA ALA A 416 23.86 2.69 -13.15
C ALA A 416 24.20 2.42 -11.67
N LEU A 417 23.96 3.39 -10.79
CA LEU A 417 24.16 3.24 -9.35
C LEU A 417 23.28 2.15 -8.74
N PHE A 418 22.06 1.94 -9.25
CA PHE A 418 21.21 0.82 -8.86
C PHE A 418 21.88 -0.52 -9.18
N PHE A 419 22.42 -0.70 -10.39
CA PHE A 419 23.10 -1.96 -10.74
C PHE A 419 24.35 -2.21 -9.89
N LEU A 420 25.07 -1.15 -9.54
CA LEU A 420 26.31 -1.27 -8.76
C LEU A 420 26.08 -1.56 -7.29
N ASN A 421 24.99 -1.08 -6.69
CA ASN A 421 24.86 -1.02 -5.23
C ASN A 421 23.59 -1.65 -4.66
N HIS A 422 22.55 -1.86 -5.48
CA HIS A 422 21.26 -2.27 -4.92
C HIS A 422 21.31 -3.73 -4.43
N PRO A 423 20.80 -4.05 -3.20
CA PRO A 423 20.85 -5.39 -2.63
C PRO A 423 20.28 -6.48 -3.55
N LEU A 424 19.19 -6.16 -4.27
CA LEU A 424 18.60 -7.04 -5.27
C LEU A 424 19.63 -7.50 -6.33
N VAL A 425 20.48 -6.60 -6.84
CA VAL A 425 21.47 -6.96 -7.87
C VAL A 425 22.65 -7.70 -7.25
N LEU A 426 23.14 -7.22 -6.11
CA LEU A 426 24.26 -7.85 -5.40
C LEU A 426 23.95 -9.30 -4.99
N GLN A 427 22.74 -9.57 -4.49
CA GLN A 427 22.34 -10.93 -4.13
C GLN A 427 22.22 -11.83 -5.36
N ARG A 428 21.71 -11.33 -6.49
CA ARG A 428 21.65 -12.13 -7.73
C ARG A 428 23.05 -12.39 -8.29
N ALA A 429 23.99 -11.46 -8.15
CA ALA A 429 25.38 -11.66 -8.53
C ALA A 429 26.02 -12.80 -7.71
N ARG A 430 25.84 -12.78 -6.37
CA ARG A 430 26.28 -13.88 -5.49
C ARG A 430 25.61 -15.21 -5.83
N GLN A 431 24.30 -15.19 -6.10
CA GLN A 431 23.58 -16.41 -6.46
C GLN A 431 24.08 -16.98 -7.80
N LEU A 432 24.30 -16.13 -8.81
CA LEU A 432 24.84 -16.57 -10.11
C LEU A 432 26.23 -17.18 -9.94
N SER A 433 27.09 -16.54 -9.16
CA SER A 433 28.41 -17.04 -8.77
C SER A 433 28.31 -18.41 -8.09
N ALA A 434 27.42 -18.56 -7.10
CA ALA A 434 27.22 -19.82 -6.38
C ALA A 434 26.73 -20.98 -7.29
N VAL A 435 25.86 -20.71 -8.27
CA VAL A 435 25.37 -21.77 -9.18
C VAL A 435 26.33 -22.07 -10.35
N CYS A 436 27.26 -21.18 -10.63
CA CYS A 436 28.26 -21.34 -11.70
C CYS A 436 29.62 -21.79 -11.19
N SER A 437 29.89 -21.63 -9.88
CA SER A 437 31.19 -21.88 -9.28
C SER A 437 31.68 -23.30 -9.55
N ASP A 438 32.99 -23.38 -9.74
CA ASP A 438 33.66 -24.63 -10.03
C ASP A 438 35.10 -24.54 -9.52
N GLU A 439 35.32 -25.03 -8.30
CA GLU A 439 36.62 -24.91 -7.63
C GLU A 439 37.76 -25.61 -8.40
N ALA A 440 37.42 -26.56 -9.27
CA ALA A 440 38.38 -27.30 -10.07
C ALA A 440 38.76 -26.62 -11.39
N ASP A 441 37.90 -25.77 -11.96
CA ASP A 441 38.13 -25.13 -13.26
C ASP A 441 37.40 -23.80 -13.41
N MET A 442 38.16 -22.71 -13.27
CA MET A 442 37.62 -21.36 -13.40
C MET A 442 37.15 -21.03 -14.82
N ASN A 443 37.75 -21.61 -15.86
CA ASN A 443 37.29 -21.40 -17.25
C ASN A 443 35.86 -21.91 -17.39
N ARG A 444 35.59 -23.09 -16.83
CA ARG A 444 34.27 -23.70 -16.85
C ARG A 444 33.25 -22.85 -16.08
N ALA A 445 33.64 -22.25 -14.97
CA ALA A 445 32.79 -21.31 -14.23
C ALA A 445 32.41 -20.09 -15.09
N VAL A 446 33.39 -19.46 -15.77
CA VAL A 446 33.16 -18.33 -16.69
C VAL A 446 32.22 -18.73 -17.82
N VAL A 447 32.50 -19.84 -18.51
CA VAL A 447 31.67 -20.33 -19.64
C VAL A 447 30.23 -20.57 -19.19
N ARG A 448 30.00 -21.14 -18.01
CA ARG A 448 28.65 -21.33 -17.44
C ARG A 448 27.93 -20.01 -17.17
N MET A 449 28.65 -18.99 -16.68
CA MET A 449 28.07 -17.66 -16.45
C MET A 449 27.60 -17.02 -17.75
N PHE A 450 28.46 -17.01 -18.77
CA PHE A 450 28.12 -16.50 -20.10
C PHE A 450 26.91 -17.25 -20.69
N GLY A 451 26.89 -18.58 -20.61
CA GLY A 451 25.77 -19.39 -21.08
C GLY A 451 24.45 -19.10 -20.36
N ARG A 452 24.47 -18.73 -19.08
CA ARG A 452 23.27 -18.39 -18.29
C ARG A 452 22.79 -16.95 -18.48
N VAL A 453 23.72 -16.01 -18.66
CA VAL A 453 23.41 -14.57 -18.74
C VAL A 453 23.21 -14.12 -20.18
N LEU A 454 24.15 -14.48 -21.07
CA LEU A 454 24.19 -14.03 -22.46
C LEU A 454 23.72 -15.11 -23.46
N GLN A 455 23.47 -16.34 -23.00
CA GLN A 455 23.00 -17.47 -23.84
C GLN A 455 23.95 -17.83 -25.00
N ARG A 456 25.24 -17.53 -24.84
CA ARG A 456 26.32 -17.92 -25.74
C ARG A 456 27.59 -18.21 -24.96
N GLU A 457 28.59 -18.78 -25.62
CA GLU A 457 29.94 -18.89 -25.06
C GLU A 457 30.66 -17.53 -25.11
N PRO A 458 31.60 -17.27 -24.18
CA PRO A 458 32.48 -16.12 -24.28
C PRO A 458 33.37 -16.25 -25.52
N THR A 459 33.70 -15.13 -26.14
CA THR A 459 34.81 -15.06 -27.10
C THR A 459 36.15 -15.29 -26.39
N GLU A 460 37.22 -15.54 -27.16
CA GLU A 460 38.55 -15.75 -26.59
C GLU A 460 39.03 -14.54 -25.77
N ASP A 461 38.78 -13.32 -26.27
CA ASP A 461 39.11 -12.08 -25.57
C ASP A 461 38.29 -11.91 -24.28
N GLU A 462 36.96 -12.15 -24.33
CA GLU A 462 36.08 -12.06 -23.16
C GLU A 462 36.44 -13.07 -22.06
N LEU A 463 36.86 -14.28 -22.46
CA LEU A 463 37.32 -15.29 -21.52
C LEU A 463 38.62 -14.86 -20.84
N GLN A 464 39.57 -14.30 -21.59
CA GLN A 464 40.83 -13.78 -21.04
C GLN A 464 40.58 -12.63 -20.06
N ASP A 465 39.74 -11.66 -20.43
CA ASP A 465 39.37 -10.52 -19.58
C ASP A 465 38.69 -10.98 -18.28
N ALA A 466 37.77 -11.93 -18.38
CA ALA A 466 37.09 -12.51 -17.22
C ALA A 466 38.09 -13.18 -16.25
N LEU A 467 39.03 -13.97 -16.76
CA LEU A 467 40.06 -14.62 -15.94
C LEU A 467 41.02 -13.61 -15.30
N GLN A 468 41.31 -12.50 -15.98
CA GLN A 468 42.14 -11.44 -15.42
C GLN A 468 41.47 -10.78 -14.21
N ILE A 469 40.16 -10.52 -14.27
CA ILE A 469 39.38 -9.98 -13.14
C ILE A 469 39.45 -10.95 -11.95
N LEU A 470 39.31 -12.25 -12.20
CA LEU A 470 39.36 -13.28 -11.17
C LEU A 470 40.75 -13.42 -10.53
N GLY A 471 41.81 -13.09 -11.28
CA GLY A 471 43.20 -13.07 -10.80
C GLY A 471 43.59 -11.81 -10.02
N GLN A 472 42.80 -10.73 -10.06
CA GLN A 472 43.06 -9.53 -9.27
C GLN A 472 42.60 -9.76 -7.82
N SER A 473 43.56 -9.95 -6.91
CA SER A 473 43.31 -10.08 -5.48
C SER A 473 42.52 -8.88 -4.94
N SER A 474 41.39 -9.18 -4.30
CA SER A 474 40.51 -8.24 -3.60
C SER A 474 41.30 -7.36 -2.63
N GLY A 475 41.48 -6.08 -2.99
CA GLY A 475 42.11 -5.08 -2.13
C GLY A 475 41.36 -4.91 -0.81
N GLU A 476 42.08 -5.18 0.28
CA GLU A 476 41.73 -5.00 1.70
C GLU A 476 40.27 -5.30 2.06
N ALA A 477 40.05 -6.51 2.59
CA ALA A 477 38.95 -6.71 3.52
C ALA A 477 39.17 -5.74 4.69
N PRO A 478 38.25 -4.79 4.97
CA PRO A 478 38.37 -3.96 6.16
C PRO A 478 38.53 -4.85 7.38
N THR A 479 39.54 -4.52 8.17
CA THR A 479 39.98 -5.30 9.32
C THR A 479 38.83 -5.37 10.32
N LEU A 480 38.25 -6.56 10.51
CA LEU A 480 37.37 -6.83 11.64
C LEU A 480 38.13 -6.46 12.91
N ARG A 481 37.70 -5.40 13.58
CA ARG A 481 38.22 -5.07 14.90
C ARG A 481 37.65 -6.06 15.88
N LEU A 482 38.49 -6.99 16.35
CA LEU A 482 38.09 -8.00 17.34
C LEU A 482 37.46 -7.38 18.60
N THR A 483 37.83 -6.14 18.92
CA THR A 483 37.29 -5.33 20.03
C THR A 483 35.82 -4.92 19.84
N ALA A 484 35.30 -4.89 18.61
CA ALA A 484 33.90 -4.54 18.35
C ALA A 484 32.91 -5.56 18.92
N ALA A 485 33.31 -6.84 19.01
CA ALA A 485 32.47 -7.90 19.57
C ALA A 485 32.20 -7.74 21.07
N ASP A 486 33.00 -6.92 21.77
CA ASP A 486 32.88 -6.71 23.22
C ASP A 486 31.87 -5.60 23.56
N TRP A 487 31.32 -4.91 22.56
CA TRP A 487 30.32 -3.85 22.73
C TRP A 487 28.90 -4.33 22.42
N THR A 488 27.94 -3.89 23.25
CA THR A 488 26.50 -4.06 23.03
C THR A 488 25.76 -2.74 23.26
N TYR A 489 24.73 -2.51 22.46
CA TYR A 489 23.99 -1.24 22.43
C TYR A 489 22.53 -1.48 22.78
N GLY A 490 22.04 -0.77 23.77
CA GLY A 490 20.75 -1.07 24.36
C GLY A 490 20.13 0.10 25.11
N TYR A 491 19.13 -0.24 25.90
CA TYR A 491 18.46 0.65 26.82
C TYR A 491 18.12 -0.06 28.13
N GLY A 492 17.88 0.70 29.19
CA GLY A 492 17.48 0.19 30.50
C GLY A 492 17.21 1.32 31.50
N GLU A 493 16.86 0.96 32.73
CA GLU A 493 16.63 1.94 33.81
C GLU A 493 17.87 2.03 34.71
N TYR A 494 18.44 3.22 34.89
CA TYR A 494 19.48 3.41 35.90
C TYR A 494 18.84 3.59 37.29
N GLN A 495 19.14 2.66 38.19
CA GLN A 495 18.63 2.68 39.57
C GLN A 495 19.62 3.38 40.50
N ASP A 496 19.31 4.62 40.90
CA ASP A 496 20.16 5.43 41.80
C ASP A 496 20.52 4.70 43.11
N ALA A 497 19.58 3.94 43.69
CA ALA A 497 19.78 3.23 44.95
C ALA A 497 20.69 2.00 44.85
N ARG A 498 20.70 1.35 43.68
CA ARG A 498 21.51 0.14 43.41
C ARG A 498 22.80 0.45 42.66
N GLN A 499 22.91 1.64 42.08
CA GLN A 499 24.01 2.07 41.21
C GLN A 499 24.26 1.10 40.06
N GLN A 500 23.18 0.62 39.43
CA GLN A 500 23.20 -0.40 38.37
C GLN A 500 22.07 -0.16 37.36
N VAL A 501 22.23 -0.70 36.15
CA VAL A 501 21.16 -0.77 35.14
C VAL A 501 20.24 -1.95 35.44
N GLU A 502 18.97 -1.68 35.64
CA GLU A 502 17.91 -2.68 35.73
C GLU A 502 17.35 -2.97 34.32
N SER A 503 17.16 -4.25 34.01
CA SER A 503 16.53 -4.72 32.77
C SER A 503 17.17 -4.17 31.48
N PHE A 504 18.47 -4.37 31.30
CA PHE A 504 19.12 -4.03 30.02
C PHE A 504 18.54 -4.84 28.86
N HIS A 505 18.09 -4.14 27.83
CA HIS A 505 17.58 -4.71 26.59
C HIS A 505 18.36 -4.17 25.41
N GLN A 506 18.77 -5.05 24.49
CA GLN A 506 19.41 -4.61 23.24
C GLN A 506 18.39 -3.86 22.36
N LEU A 507 18.87 -2.83 21.66
CA LEU A 507 18.04 -2.10 20.70
C LEU A 507 17.78 -3.00 19.48
N PRO A 508 16.54 -3.13 19.01
CA PRO A 508 16.17 -4.15 18.03
C PRO A 508 16.51 -3.78 16.58
N HIS A 509 16.87 -2.52 16.29
CA HIS A 509 17.06 -2.04 14.93
C HIS A 509 18.35 -1.25 14.76
N PHE A 510 19.17 -1.67 13.80
CA PHE A 510 20.34 -0.95 13.33
C PHE A 510 20.06 -0.35 11.95
N THR A 511 20.30 0.95 11.78
CA THR A 511 20.03 1.70 10.53
C THR A 511 21.21 1.70 9.55
N GLY A 512 22.34 1.11 9.94
CA GLY A 512 23.63 1.29 9.27
C GLY A 512 24.53 2.34 9.92
N GLN A 513 23.94 3.26 10.69
CA GLN A 513 24.67 4.34 11.41
C GLN A 513 24.25 4.49 12.88
N SER A 514 23.09 3.95 13.27
CA SER A 514 22.53 4.09 14.61
C SER A 514 21.77 2.85 15.06
N TRP A 515 21.82 2.56 16.36
CA TRP A 515 20.92 1.61 17.03
C TRP A 515 19.73 2.38 17.59
N GLN A 516 18.51 1.91 17.34
CA GLN A 516 17.25 2.57 17.76
C GLN A 516 16.09 1.57 17.91
N GLY A 517 14.94 2.07 18.36
CA GLY A 517 13.78 1.23 18.70
C GLY A 517 13.05 0.54 17.54
N GLY A 518 13.16 1.06 16.31
CA GLY A 518 12.49 0.54 15.12
C GLY A 518 12.91 1.26 13.84
N VAL A 519 12.27 0.92 12.71
CA VAL A 519 12.60 1.51 11.38
C VAL A 519 12.33 3.03 11.35
N LYS A 520 11.33 3.50 12.11
CA LYS A 520 11.02 4.92 12.29
C LYS A 520 11.68 5.43 13.57
N TRP A 521 12.13 6.69 13.55
CA TRP A 521 12.65 7.40 14.71
C TRP A 521 11.94 8.76 14.82
N PRO A 522 11.21 9.04 15.93
CA PRO A 522 11.03 8.19 17.10
C PRO A 522 10.20 6.91 16.82
N ASP A 523 10.51 5.83 17.54
CA ASP A 523 9.74 4.58 17.50
C ASP A 523 8.44 4.72 18.29
N ASN A 524 7.39 4.01 17.88
CA ASN A 524 6.07 4.08 18.52
C ASN A 524 6.06 3.54 19.96
N LYS A 525 6.99 2.64 20.32
CA LYS A 525 7.06 2.03 21.65
C LYS A 525 8.23 2.59 22.47
N LEU A 526 9.42 2.64 21.88
CA LEU A 526 10.67 3.01 22.55
C LEU A 526 11.03 4.50 22.39
N GLY A 527 10.28 5.24 21.56
CA GLY A 527 10.41 6.68 21.45
C GLY A 527 11.74 7.12 20.84
N TRP A 528 12.38 8.10 21.48
CA TRP A 528 13.57 8.78 20.96
C TRP A 528 14.89 8.07 21.23
N VAL A 529 14.89 6.92 21.93
CA VAL A 529 16.14 6.24 22.31
C VAL A 529 16.98 5.87 21.07
N GLN A 530 18.22 6.35 21.04
CA GLN A 530 19.15 6.11 19.95
C GLN A 530 20.60 6.16 20.44
N LEU A 531 21.44 5.27 19.89
CA LEU A 531 22.89 5.31 20.04
C LEU A 531 23.54 5.39 18.67
N THR A 532 24.56 6.25 18.54
CA THR A 532 25.42 6.38 17.36
C THR A 532 26.88 6.15 17.77
N ALA A 533 27.79 6.13 16.80
CA ALA A 533 29.23 6.03 17.06
C ALA A 533 29.74 7.16 17.97
N THR A 534 29.18 8.37 17.85
CA THR A 534 29.68 9.56 18.55
C THR A 534 28.82 10.02 19.72
N GLY A 535 27.65 9.42 19.92
CA GLY A 535 26.69 9.90 20.93
C GLY A 535 25.34 9.20 20.84
N GLY A 536 24.27 9.99 20.93
CA GLY A 536 22.90 9.47 20.85
C GLY A 536 21.84 10.42 21.40
N HIS A 537 20.69 9.85 21.71
CA HIS A 537 19.59 10.50 22.39
C HIS A 537 18.99 9.53 23.43
N PRO A 538 18.73 9.95 24.67
CA PRO A 538 18.06 9.11 25.66
C PRO A 538 16.61 8.82 25.24
N GLY A 539 15.99 7.79 25.81
CA GLY A 539 14.57 7.51 25.60
C GLY A 539 13.66 8.52 26.31
N ASN A 540 12.36 8.35 26.14
CA ASN A 540 11.35 9.31 26.58
C ASN A 540 11.28 9.48 28.11
N THR A 541 11.75 8.46 28.84
CA THR A 541 11.75 8.43 30.30
C THR A 541 13.08 7.85 30.80
N ARG A 542 13.35 8.01 32.09
CA ARG A 542 14.52 7.42 32.76
C ARG A 542 14.53 5.88 32.73
N ALA A 543 13.37 5.24 32.54
CA ALA A 543 13.28 3.80 32.35
C ALA A 543 13.81 3.33 30.97
N THR A 544 14.06 4.27 30.07
CA THR A 544 14.56 4.04 28.70
C THR A 544 15.86 4.80 28.48
N ALA A 545 16.74 4.85 29.49
CA ALA A 545 18.09 5.39 29.34
C ALA A 545 18.81 4.63 28.23
N CYS A 546 19.56 5.31 27.37
CA CYS A 546 20.39 4.60 26.41
C CYS A 546 21.66 4.11 27.10
N VAL A 547 22.08 2.89 26.76
CA VAL A 547 23.17 2.18 27.43
C VAL A 547 24.12 1.64 26.37
N ARG A 548 25.36 2.13 26.38
CA ARG A 548 26.48 1.49 25.68
C ARG A 548 27.22 0.61 26.69
N ARG A 549 27.19 -0.71 26.48
CA ARG A 549 27.76 -1.69 27.41
C ARG A 549 28.98 -2.36 26.80
N TRP A 550 30.11 -2.27 27.48
CA TRP A 550 31.30 -3.07 27.22
C TRP A 550 31.32 -4.28 28.15
N THR A 551 31.74 -5.44 27.63
CA THR A 551 31.88 -6.69 28.41
C THR A 551 33.33 -7.14 28.37
N ALA A 552 33.94 -7.39 29.52
CA ALA A 552 35.32 -7.79 29.64
C ALA A 552 35.55 -9.17 28.99
N PRO A 553 36.42 -9.29 27.96
CA PRO A 553 36.65 -10.56 27.28
C PRO A 553 37.53 -11.52 28.11
N ARG A 554 38.28 -10.99 29.07
CA ARG A 554 39.20 -11.71 29.96
C ARG A 554 39.44 -10.91 31.24
N ASP A 555 40.10 -11.54 32.21
CA ASP A 555 40.53 -10.88 33.44
C ASP A 555 41.63 -9.87 33.12
N MET A 556 41.46 -8.62 33.55
CA MET A 556 42.39 -7.53 33.25
C MET A 556 42.18 -6.34 34.19
N THR A 557 43.16 -5.44 34.18
CA THR A 557 42.99 -4.09 34.71
C THR A 557 42.78 -3.13 33.55
N VAL A 558 41.76 -2.28 33.62
CA VAL A 558 41.47 -1.29 32.57
C VAL A 558 41.39 0.13 33.11
N ARG A 559 41.68 1.10 32.23
CA ARG A 559 41.39 2.51 32.42
C ARG A 559 40.26 2.92 31.47
N VAL A 560 39.36 3.79 31.94
CA VAL A 560 38.33 4.43 31.11
C VAL A 560 38.69 5.89 30.91
N ASP A 561 38.81 6.32 29.66
CA ASP A 561 38.91 7.71 29.26
C ASP A 561 37.63 8.08 28.51
N SER A 562 36.86 9.08 28.98
CA SER A 562 35.63 9.47 28.28
C SER A 562 35.27 10.94 28.45
N ASN A 563 34.71 11.52 27.39
CA ASN A 563 34.30 12.92 27.36
C ASN A 563 32.86 13.01 26.88
N LEU A 564 31.98 13.46 27.78
CA LEU A 564 30.57 13.70 27.52
C LEU A 564 30.35 15.18 27.22
N ARG A 565 29.53 15.48 26.22
CA ARG A 565 29.14 16.83 25.85
C ARG A 565 27.66 16.92 25.49
N HIS A 566 27.01 17.96 25.99
CA HIS A 566 25.68 18.37 25.57
C HIS A 566 25.74 19.81 25.05
N GLU A 567 25.38 20.04 23.79
CA GLU A 567 25.60 21.34 23.14
C GLU A 567 24.37 22.25 23.13
N VAL A 568 23.17 21.66 23.22
CA VAL A 568 21.93 22.37 22.89
C VAL A 568 21.39 23.17 24.08
N ALA A 569 20.89 24.37 23.79
CA ALA A 569 20.40 25.33 24.78
C ALA A 569 19.01 24.98 25.32
N ALA A 570 18.13 24.51 24.44
CA ALA A 570 16.80 24.06 24.83
C ALA A 570 16.90 22.80 25.70
N GLY A 571 15.95 22.65 26.63
CA GLY A 571 15.93 21.54 27.58
C GLY A 571 16.64 21.84 28.89
N ASP A 572 16.88 20.78 29.66
CA ASP A 572 17.61 20.78 30.93
C ASP A 572 18.84 19.86 30.91
N GLY A 573 19.14 19.28 29.74
CA GLY A 573 20.31 18.47 29.48
C GLY A 573 20.17 17.04 29.99
N VAL A 574 21.30 16.35 30.04
CA VAL A 574 21.33 14.91 30.32
C VAL A 574 22.08 14.59 31.59
N ARG A 575 21.70 13.47 32.21
CA ARG A 575 22.50 12.82 33.25
C ARG A 575 23.21 11.63 32.64
N ALA A 576 24.44 11.40 33.07
CA ALA A 576 25.29 10.37 32.52
C ALA A 576 26.05 9.65 33.63
N PHE A 577 26.23 8.34 33.45
CA PHE A 577 26.81 7.46 34.45
C PHE A 577 27.74 6.45 33.78
N VAL A 578 28.91 6.23 34.41
CA VAL A 578 29.80 5.10 34.11
C VAL A 578 29.67 4.12 35.27
N VAL A 579 29.22 2.90 34.99
CA VAL A 579 28.88 1.91 36.01
C VAL A 579 29.61 0.60 35.72
N GLY A 580 30.25 0.02 36.73
CA GLY A 580 30.84 -1.32 36.65
C GLY A 580 29.93 -2.36 37.31
N SER A 581 29.76 -3.55 36.70
CA SER A 581 28.94 -4.63 37.26
C SER A 581 29.31 -5.00 38.71
N ARG A 582 30.59 -4.92 39.06
CA ARG A 582 31.11 -5.21 40.41
C ARG A 582 31.35 -3.97 41.27
N ALA A 583 31.74 -2.87 40.66
CA ALA A 583 32.15 -1.66 41.36
C ALA A 583 30.99 -0.69 41.66
N GLY A 584 29.82 -0.87 41.02
CA GLY A 584 28.73 0.09 41.08
C GLY A 584 29.08 1.36 40.31
N LEU A 585 28.67 2.53 40.84
CA LEU A 585 28.90 3.81 40.19
C LEU A 585 30.39 4.19 40.23
N LEU A 586 30.99 4.37 39.05
CA LEU A 586 32.40 4.76 38.89
C LEU A 586 32.55 6.26 38.64
N ALA A 587 31.70 6.84 37.80
CA ALA A 587 31.68 8.26 37.51
C ALA A 587 30.27 8.72 37.10
N SER A 588 29.92 9.97 37.38
CA SER A 588 28.64 10.56 36.94
C SER A 588 28.78 12.04 36.66
N ALA A 589 28.01 12.54 35.68
CA ALA A 589 27.88 13.97 35.44
C ALA A 589 26.45 14.32 35.03
N LYS A 590 26.12 15.59 35.23
CA LYS A 590 24.98 16.23 34.59
C LYS A 590 25.51 17.37 33.72
N VAL A 591 25.16 17.37 32.44
CA VAL A 591 25.64 18.36 31.47
C VAL A 591 24.47 19.03 30.77
N HIS A 592 24.57 20.34 30.61
CA HIS A 592 23.64 21.18 29.85
C HIS A 592 24.45 22.35 29.29
N GLN A 593 24.53 22.44 27.96
CA GLN A 593 25.46 23.35 27.25
C GLN A 593 26.90 23.30 27.76
N SER A 594 27.34 22.12 28.18
CA SER A 594 28.62 21.90 28.84
C SER A 594 29.18 20.53 28.50
N SER A 595 30.41 20.29 28.94
CA SER A 595 31.07 19.01 28.83
C SER A 595 31.59 18.56 30.19
N ALA A 596 31.68 17.25 30.38
CA ALA A 596 32.26 16.64 31.56
C ALA A 596 33.15 15.46 31.17
N THR A 597 34.31 15.37 31.82
CA THR A 597 35.20 14.21 31.70
C THR A 597 34.78 13.17 32.73
N LEU A 598 34.54 11.95 32.29
CA LEU A 598 34.13 10.82 33.12
C LEU A 598 35.19 9.71 33.01
N ASN A 599 36.40 10.06 33.44
CA ASN A 599 37.55 9.15 33.45
C ASN A 599 37.56 8.29 34.71
N VAL A 600 38.10 7.07 34.60
CA VAL A 600 38.32 6.16 35.72
C VAL A 600 39.71 5.56 35.55
N ASP A 601 40.62 5.90 36.46
CA ASP A 601 42.05 5.61 36.31
C ASP A 601 42.38 4.11 36.30
N THR A 602 41.71 3.34 37.15
CA THR A 602 41.98 1.91 37.32
C THR A 602 40.71 1.15 37.73
N ILE A 603 40.34 0.13 36.96
CA ILE A 603 39.24 -0.79 37.24
C ILE A 603 39.75 -2.23 37.06
N GLN A 604 39.57 -3.06 38.08
CA GLN A 604 39.80 -4.51 37.98
C GLN A 604 38.53 -5.18 37.46
N VAL A 605 38.63 -5.93 36.37
CA VAL A 605 37.52 -6.66 35.76
C VAL A 605 37.87 -8.12 35.57
N SER A 606 36.91 -9.00 35.81
CA SER A 606 36.95 -10.41 35.43
C SER A 606 36.20 -10.63 34.12
N ARG A 607 36.49 -11.72 33.42
CA ARG A 607 35.76 -12.10 32.20
C ARG A 607 34.24 -12.10 32.44
N GLY A 608 33.52 -11.38 31.61
CA GLY A 608 32.06 -11.23 31.69
C GLY A 608 31.58 -10.06 32.55
N ASP A 609 32.47 -9.37 33.28
CA ASP A 609 32.12 -8.10 33.94
C ASP A 609 31.80 -7.03 32.90
N THR A 610 30.91 -6.10 33.25
CA THR A 610 30.48 -5.04 32.34
C THR A 610 30.89 -3.67 32.82
N ILE A 611 31.23 -2.79 31.89
CA ILE A 611 31.31 -1.34 32.09
C ILE A 611 30.24 -0.71 31.21
N GLU A 612 29.35 0.05 31.81
CA GLU A 612 28.16 0.61 31.17
C GLU A 612 28.22 2.13 31.16
N PHE A 613 28.04 2.72 29.98
CA PHE A 613 27.94 4.16 29.75
C PHE A 613 26.47 4.48 29.50
N ILE A 614 25.84 5.12 30.47
CA ILE A 614 24.39 5.27 30.55
C ILE A 614 24.04 6.74 30.45
N VAL A 615 23.09 7.11 29.58
CA VAL A 615 22.56 8.47 29.50
C VAL A 615 21.04 8.45 29.61
N ASP A 616 20.51 9.27 30.52
CA ASP A 616 19.07 9.50 30.65
C ASP A 616 18.73 11.00 30.70
N ILE A 617 17.42 11.27 30.61
CA ILE A 617 16.88 12.63 30.75
C ILE A 617 17.04 13.13 32.18
N ASP A 618 17.22 14.44 32.35
CA ASP A 618 17.10 15.05 33.68
C ASP A 618 15.63 15.11 34.13
N ARG A 619 14.86 16.14 33.79
CA ARG A 619 13.45 16.27 34.21
C ARG A 619 12.50 16.29 33.03
N ILE A 620 12.90 16.82 31.88
CA ILE A 620 12.07 16.90 30.68
C ILE A 620 12.74 16.21 29.49
N LEU A 621 11.94 15.70 28.56
CA LEU A 621 12.42 15.20 27.28
C LEU A 621 12.39 16.34 26.27
N ASN A 622 13.49 17.10 26.15
CA ASN A 622 13.58 18.20 25.21
C ASN A 622 15.01 18.48 24.78
N SER A 623 15.34 18.13 23.54
CA SER A 623 16.64 18.42 22.92
C SER A 623 17.84 17.77 23.62
N ASP A 624 17.66 16.54 24.12
CA ASP A 624 18.61 15.81 24.96
C ASP A 624 19.68 15.03 24.16
N GLN A 625 19.90 15.39 22.90
CA GLN A 625 21.00 14.81 22.12
C GLN A 625 22.35 15.10 22.79
N PHE A 626 23.20 14.08 22.84
CA PHE A 626 24.51 14.15 23.47
C PHE A 626 25.60 13.57 22.56
N LEU A 627 26.84 13.98 22.81
CA LEU A 627 28.04 13.39 22.26
C LEU A 627 28.81 12.73 23.40
N TRP A 628 29.15 11.46 23.26
CA TRP A 628 29.95 10.76 24.27
C TRP A 628 30.82 9.69 23.62
N LYS A 629 32.12 9.96 23.61
CA LYS A 629 33.15 9.00 23.22
C LYS A 629 33.83 8.47 24.47
N ALA A 630 34.01 7.16 24.51
CA ALA A 630 34.74 6.44 25.54
C ALA A 630 35.79 5.51 24.93
N THR A 631 36.93 5.43 25.60
CA THR A 631 38.03 4.55 25.28
C THR A 631 38.37 3.75 26.54
N ILE A 632 38.44 2.42 26.40
CA ILE A 632 38.87 1.52 27.46
C ILE A 632 40.25 1.00 27.09
N THR A 633 41.22 1.12 27.99
CA THR A 633 42.61 0.70 27.73
C THR A 633 43.04 -0.36 28.74
N GLU A 634 43.51 -1.52 28.26
CA GLU A 634 44.12 -2.56 29.08
C GLU A 634 45.45 -2.07 29.66
N LEU A 635 45.59 -2.08 30.98
CA LEU A 635 46.80 -1.72 31.70
C LEU A 635 47.73 -2.93 31.87
N GLU A 636 49.03 -2.68 31.99
CA GLU A 636 50.08 -3.67 32.32
C GLU A 636 50.32 -4.82 31.32
N SER A 637 49.72 -4.77 30.11
CA SER A 637 49.99 -5.71 29.01
C SER A 637 51.12 -5.21 28.08
N GLN A 638 51.98 -6.12 27.59
CA GLN A 638 53.01 -5.82 26.57
C GLN A 638 52.39 -5.37 25.23
N SER A 639 51.12 -5.70 24.99
CA SER A 639 50.31 -5.22 23.87
C SER A 639 48.96 -4.75 24.41
N ALA A 640 48.90 -3.51 24.89
CA ALA A 640 47.68 -2.93 25.45
C ALA A 640 46.56 -2.94 24.41
N THR A 641 45.49 -3.70 24.69
CA THR A 641 44.26 -3.68 23.88
C THR A 641 43.51 -2.39 24.19
N VAL A 642 43.02 -1.72 23.14
CA VAL A 642 42.23 -0.50 23.26
C VAL A 642 40.86 -0.74 22.62
N TRP A 643 39.80 -0.57 23.40
CA TRP A 643 38.42 -0.56 22.89
C TRP A 643 37.98 0.88 22.73
N ASP A 644 37.57 1.25 21.52
CA ASP A 644 37.18 2.61 21.17
C ASP A 644 35.72 2.63 20.76
N SER A 645 34.86 3.25 21.57
CA SER A 645 33.41 3.20 21.35
C SER A 645 32.93 3.80 20.02
N GLU A 646 33.70 4.68 19.38
CA GLU A 646 33.38 5.24 18.06
C GLU A 646 33.89 4.33 16.94
N ALA A 647 35.16 3.94 17.02
CA ALA A 647 35.82 3.19 15.96
C ALA A 647 35.50 1.68 15.98
N ASP A 648 34.97 1.18 17.10
CA ASP A 648 34.40 -0.17 17.25
C ASP A 648 32.88 -0.20 17.03
N PHE A 649 32.24 0.95 16.77
CA PHE A 649 30.81 1.01 16.50
C PHE A 649 30.47 0.27 15.19
N PRO A 650 29.38 -0.52 15.13
CA PRO A 650 28.99 -1.20 13.91
C PRO A 650 28.81 -0.20 12.76
N ILE A 651 29.34 -0.56 11.60
CA ILE A 651 29.12 0.16 10.34
C ILE A 651 28.35 -0.75 9.40
N ASP A 652 27.47 -0.18 8.57
CA ASP A 652 26.85 -0.93 7.49
C ASP A 652 27.92 -1.47 6.55
N TYR A 653 28.17 -2.77 6.64
CA TYR A 653 29.12 -3.44 5.80
C TYR A 653 28.34 -3.96 4.59
N VAL A 654 28.38 -3.24 3.48
CA VAL A 654 28.08 -3.89 2.20
C VAL A 654 29.21 -4.89 1.98
N GLU A 655 28.94 -6.16 2.27
CA GLU A 655 29.89 -7.25 2.07
C GLU A 655 30.41 -7.19 0.63
N LYS A 656 31.67 -6.79 0.47
CA LYS A 656 32.28 -6.60 -0.85
C LYS A 656 32.10 -7.89 -1.65
N LEU A 657 31.65 -7.77 -2.89
CA LEU A 657 31.53 -8.90 -3.80
C LEU A 657 32.89 -9.58 -3.99
N GLY A 658 32.93 -10.91 -3.90
CA GLY A 658 34.13 -11.67 -4.27
C GLY A 658 34.41 -11.56 -5.77
N PRO A 659 35.60 -11.96 -6.27
CA PRO A 659 35.94 -11.79 -7.69
C PRO A 659 34.93 -12.44 -8.65
N LEU A 660 34.43 -13.63 -8.30
CA LEU A 660 33.44 -14.35 -9.10
C LEU A 660 32.06 -13.66 -9.07
N ASP A 661 31.69 -13.07 -7.93
CA ASP A 661 30.47 -12.27 -7.81
C ASP A 661 30.57 -10.96 -8.61
N GLN A 662 31.76 -10.34 -8.64
CA GLN A 662 32.01 -9.14 -9.44
C GLN A 662 31.88 -9.44 -10.93
N LEU A 663 32.41 -10.56 -11.41
CA LEU A 663 32.20 -11.00 -12.81
C LEU A 663 30.71 -11.19 -13.11
N ALA A 664 29.97 -11.85 -12.21
CA ALA A 664 28.52 -11.99 -12.34
C ALA A 664 27.80 -10.63 -12.43
N GLN A 665 28.19 -9.66 -11.59
CA GLN A 665 27.65 -8.30 -11.63
C GLN A 665 28.00 -7.58 -12.95
N ILE A 666 29.23 -7.72 -13.45
CA ILE A 666 29.67 -7.13 -14.72
C ILE A 666 28.79 -7.65 -15.88
N LEU A 667 28.52 -8.96 -15.91
CA LEU A 667 27.65 -9.55 -16.92
C LEU A 667 26.22 -9.00 -16.85
N PHE A 668 25.65 -8.84 -15.64
CA PHE A 668 24.33 -8.21 -15.47
C PHE A 668 24.31 -6.72 -15.84
N CYS A 669 25.45 -6.03 -15.79
CA CYS A 669 25.60 -4.64 -16.20
C CYS A 669 25.90 -4.48 -17.71
N SER A 670 26.11 -5.57 -18.45
CA SER A 670 26.46 -5.52 -19.86
C SER A 670 25.28 -5.02 -20.72
N ASN A 671 25.59 -4.32 -21.81
CA ASN A 671 24.57 -3.92 -22.78
C ASN A 671 23.87 -5.13 -23.42
N GLU A 672 24.60 -6.23 -23.63
CA GLU A 672 24.02 -7.45 -24.20
C GLU A 672 22.98 -8.08 -23.27
N PHE A 673 23.15 -8.00 -21.95
CA PHE A 673 22.12 -8.43 -21.01
C PHE A 673 20.94 -7.45 -20.92
N LEU A 674 21.20 -6.14 -21.01
CA LEU A 674 20.19 -5.10 -20.80
C LEU A 674 19.32 -4.80 -22.03
N PHE A 675 19.63 -5.38 -23.19
CA PHE A 675 18.93 -5.14 -24.45
C PHE A 675 18.51 -6.46 -25.11
N VAL A 676 17.35 -6.45 -25.77
CA VAL A 676 16.94 -7.50 -26.70
C VAL A 676 17.37 -7.08 -28.09
N ASP A 677 18.12 -7.96 -28.77
CA ASP A 677 18.48 -7.86 -30.20
C ASP A 677 17.31 -8.28 -31.10
#